data_AF-A0A1Z9AU36-F1
#
_entry.id   AF-A0A1Z9AU36-F1
#
_cell.length_a   1.000
_cell.length_b   1.000
_cell.length_c   1.000
_cell.angle_alpha   90.00
_cell.angle_beta   90.00
_cell.angle_gamma   90.00
#
_symmetry.space_group_name_H-M   'P 1'
#
loop_
_entity.id
_entity.type
_entity.pdbx_description
1 polymer ?
#
loop_
_entity_poly.entity_id
_entity_poly.type
_entity_poly.pdbx_seq_one_letter_code
_entity_poly.pdbx_strand_id
1 'polypeptide(L)'
;MVLFQLIAQRPKDNRPVWRMAFAPICLVVAAVTAFANPAQSTRQKENERLVALRFERHLEGQERVSRLFEPLRIAAAPFCGERTVPVLGLYAISTDFYAYAGYHEFQLGIQDQYALGEQPRVMYVVPGLAADRAGIKAGDLIIQLDGREVKRKLALERWANKNPDRRHLTLTVAQRTGRHTLEVEVNSGCAIEGHFHMSPMKNASQMFFGDYTGVYLNEGLLRSMPSDESLAVIAGHELAHFILVNGGSERTEAEADYLGLYIAALAGHPLTSAKKIWDDWARQDPFSTIERGVARSHPKTARRAIEFEQTVAEIKAKQADGYALTPNLNRWSLNRPQVSKKEVKARNEVLRQEALSLFRMAQQRTADVAYRLAVAGAPVCDADAAPVFGAMVGRDRDFSVHQKAQIQHAFGVGKNVTVFAVAKGSPADKAGVQVNDVILSINGSRVKRLKDVFKKVSKSKKKDPVLRVRRDQEVIDITMERVVGCPYGSFLQPGDGLDVFEDRRNRATMIIPSGLLSYIGGDEELAIEISHQMGHNILRSYQDPEDEKRADKLGLQIASLAGYDVTKAHVYWDEKSAHQWWQIAGEMTSQNVVHGEMALRAHTIRKFVSEELHRLGAEDSVLIENEWLPEADAPVESAAGHAPMPIEDVNCSTPFELTLACSKAKGPRKKISMDGLGMRVGSSANGRILFMMPEDFEQLVDLDLATIATNDRFNVLIETLENESLQAVRVIPLNYESQIIGYLIEFDGNAWSIVRR
;
A
#
# COMPACT_ATOMS: atom_id res chain seq x y z
N MET A 1 -45.78 -18.33 12.62
CA MET A 1 -47.00 -17.66 13.12
C MET A 1 -47.88 -18.49 14.06
N VAL A 2 -47.59 -19.77 14.35
CA VAL A 2 -48.32 -20.54 15.39
C VAL A 2 -47.65 -20.48 16.77
N LEU A 3 -46.38 -20.02 16.86
CA LEU A 3 -45.64 -19.93 18.12
C LEU A 3 -45.93 -18.67 18.97
N PHE A 4 -46.60 -17.66 18.39
CA PHE A 4 -46.88 -16.38 19.07
C PHE A 4 -48.22 -16.35 19.83
N GLN A 5 -49.04 -17.39 19.73
CA GLN A 5 -50.34 -17.46 20.43
C GLN A 5 -50.30 -18.21 21.77
N LEU A 6 -49.15 -18.73 22.21
CA LEU A 6 -49.03 -19.49 23.47
C LEU A 6 -48.36 -18.75 24.64
N ILE A 7 -47.93 -17.49 24.46
CA ILE A 7 -47.27 -16.68 25.51
C ILE A 7 -48.22 -15.58 26.07
N ALA A 8 -49.49 -15.57 25.66
CA ALA A 8 -50.49 -14.62 26.15
C ALA A 8 -51.50 -15.25 27.11
N GLN A 9 -51.04 -15.94 28.15
CA GLN A 9 -51.87 -16.30 29.32
C GLN A 9 -50.95 -16.49 30.53
N ARG A 10 -50.95 -15.51 31.45
CA ARG A 10 -50.30 -15.65 32.76
C ARG A 10 -51.21 -16.45 33.70
N PRO A 11 -50.74 -17.52 34.34
CA PRO A 11 -51.30 -17.98 35.60
C PRO A 11 -50.52 -17.35 36.76
N LYS A 12 -51.24 -16.73 37.68
CA LYS A 12 -50.76 -16.41 39.03
C LYS A 12 -50.68 -17.72 39.82
N ASP A 13 -49.51 -18.32 39.94
CA ASP A 13 -49.13 -19.03 41.17
C ASP A 13 -47.66 -19.47 41.19
N ASN A 14 -47.03 -19.25 42.35
CA ASN A 14 -45.62 -19.49 42.64
C ASN A 14 -45.36 -20.97 43.02
N ARG A 15 -44.81 -21.81 42.12
CA ARG A 15 -43.99 -23.02 42.47
C ARG A 15 -43.01 -23.39 41.33
N PRO A 16 -41.81 -23.96 41.63
CA PRO A 16 -40.78 -24.21 40.64
C PRO A 16 -40.89 -25.62 40.04
N VAL A 17 -41.19 -25.71 38.75
CA VAL A 17 -41.08 -26.97 37.97
C VAL A 17 -40.40 -26.68 36.63
N TRP A 18 -39.08 -26.47 36.65
CA TRP A 18 -38.27 -26.38 35.43
C TRP A 18 -36.92 -27.08 35.65
N ARG A 19 -36.90 -28.41 35.62
CA ARG A 19 -35.64 -29.18 35.55
C ARG A 19 -35.62 -30.35 34.55
N MET A 20 -36.60 -30.50 33.66
CA MET A 20 -36.58 -31.63 32.70
C MET A 20 -36.92 -31.29 31.24
N ALA A 21 -36.87 -30.02 30.81
CA ALA A 21 -37.20 -29.64 29.44
C ALA A 21 -36.05 -29.00 28.62
N PHE A 22 -34.84 -28.88 29.18
CA PHE A 22 -33.72 -28.17 28.52
C PHE A 22 -32.69 -29.05 27.81
N ALA A 23 -32.72 -30.38 28.02
CA ALA A 23 -31.75 -31.28 27.40
C ALA A 23 -31.90 -31.47 25.87
N PRO A 24 -33.12 -31.51 25.27
CA PRO A 24 -33.23 -31.74 23.83
C PRO A 24 -33.07 -30.47 22.98
N ILE A 25 -33.22 -29.28 23.57
CA ILE A 25 -33.10 -28.00 22.85
C ILE A 25 -31.62 -27.62 22.64
N CYS A 26 -30.74 -27.91 23.61
CA CYS A 26 -29.29 -27.66 23.44
C CYS A 26 -28.64 -28.56 22.37
N LEU A 27 -29.13 -29.80 22.20
CA LEU A 27 -28.63 -30.72 21.16
C LEU A 27 -29.05 -30.29 19.74
N VAL A 28 -30.23 -29.70 19.58
CA VAL A 28 -30.69 -29.17 18.29
C VAL A 28 -30.02 -27.84 17.95
N VAL A 29 -29.79 -26.96 18.94
CA VAL A 29 -29.06 -25.70 18.72
C VAL A 29 -27.58 -25.96 18.40
N ALA A 30 -26.93 -26.93 19.07
CA ALA A 30 -25.56 -27.35 18.75
C ALA A 30 -25.45 -28.03 17.37
N ALA A 31 -26.48 -28.76 16.94
CA ALA A 31 -26.52 -29.34 15.59
C ALA A 31 -26.76 -28.27 14.51
N VAL A 32 -27.55 -27.22 14.80
CA VAL A 32 -27.83 -26.13 13.85
C VAL A 32 -26.65 -25.14 13.73
N THR A 33 -25.83 -24.95 14.77
CA THR A 33 -24.58 -24.18 14.65
C THR A 33 -23.45 -24.97 13.98
N ALA A 34 -23.52 -26.31 13.97
CA ALA A 34 -22.58 -27.17 13.24
C ALA A 34 -22.82 -27.21 11.70
N PHE A 35 -23.93 -26.64 11.22
CA PHE A 35 -24.16 -26.36 9.79
C PHE A 35 -23.79 -24.93 9.41
N ALA A 36 -22.79 -24.33 10.06
CA ALA A 36 -22.07 -23.22 9.48
C ALA A 36 -21.44 -23.70 8.15
N ASN A 37 -21.74 -23.00 7.07
CA ASN A 37 -21.29 -23.34 5.72
C ASN A 37 -19.76 -23.58 5.74
N PRO A 38 -19.24 -24.78 5.41
CA PRO A 38 -17.79 -25.08 5.52
C PRO A 38 -16.92 -24.15 4.65
N ALA A 39 -17.51 -23.52 3.64
CA ALA A 39 -16.86 -22.47 2.87
C ALA A 39 -16.63 -21.16 3.66
N GLN A 40 -17.52 -20.85 4.60
CA GLN A 40 -17.44 -19.66 5.45
C GLN A 40 -16.40 -19.84 6.57
N SER A 41 -16.25 -21.06 7.12
CA SER A 41 -15.23 -21.35 8.14
C SER A 41 -13.80 -21.35 7.58
N THR A 42 -13.60 -21.90 6.38
CA THR A 42 -12.27 -21.95 5.73
C THR A 42 -11.81 -20.55 5.30
N ARG A 43 -12.71 -19.74 4.71
CA ARG A 43 -12.43 -18.33 4.38
C ARG A 43 -12.08 -17.50 5.62
N GLN A 44 -12.77 -17.75 6.73
CA GLN A 44 -12.49 -17.09 7.99
C GLN A 44 -11.12 -17.48 8.57
N LYS A 45 -10.79 -18.78 8.60
CA LYS A 45 -9.47 -19.26 9.02
C LYS A 45 -8.33 -18.66 8.18
N GLU A 46 -8.51 -18.59 6.86
CA GLU A 46 -7.50 -18.00 5.98
C GLU A 46 -7.37 -16.48 6.18
N ASN A 47 -8.49 -15.78 6.41
CA ASN A 47 -8.45 -14.36 6.81
C ASN A 47 -7.66 -14.16 8.11
N GLU A 48 -7.95 -14.96 9.16
CA GLU A 48 -7.25 -14.91 10.45
C GLU A 48 -5.74 -15.18 10.27
N ARG A 49 -5.37 -16.15 9.42
CA ARG A 49 -3.97 -16.42 9.06
C ARG A 49 -3.31 -15.23 8.37
N LEU A 50 -3.96 -14.62 7.38
CA LEU A 50 -3.41 -13.45 6.68
C LEU A 50 -3.27 -12.25 7.63
N VAL A 51 -4.20 -12.07 8.56
CA VAL A 51 -4.11 -11.03 9.61
C VAL A 51 -2.90 -11.30 10.52
N ALA A 52 -2.70 -12.54 10.96
CA ALA A 52 -1.54 -12.92 11.77
C ALA A 52 -0.21 -12.68 11.05
N LEU A 53 -0.09 -13.09 9.78
CA LEU A 53 1.10 -12.85 8.96
C LEU A 53 1.38 -11.35 8.75
N ARG A 54 0.34 -10.53 8.51
CA ARG A 54 0.48 -9.07 8.42
C ARG A 54 1.01 -8.48 9.72
N PHE A 55 0.55 -8.99 10.85
CA PHE A 55 0.96 -8.51 12.16
C PHE A 55 2.39 -8.93 12.52
N GLU A 56 2.78 -10.17 12.22
CA GLU A 56 4.17 -10.63 12.33
C GLU A 56 5.10 -9.75 11.50
N ARG A 57 4.74 -9.47 10.25
CA ARG A 57 5.48 -8.55 9.37
C ARG A 57 5.55 -7.13 9.94
N HIS A 58 4.45 -6.64 10.51
CA HIS A 58 4.44 -5.35 11.20
C HIS A 58 5.43 -5.34 12.36
N LEU A 59 5.43 -6.37 13.20
CA LEU A 59 6.35 -6.49 14.34
C LEU A 59 7.80 -6.58 13.89
N GLU A 60 8.13 -7.39 12.88
CA GLU A 60 9.48 -7.50 12.32
C GLU A 60 9.97 -6.16 11.73
N GLY A 61 9.11 -5.49 10.97
CA GLY A 61 9.40 -4.17 10.41
C GLY A 61 9.62 -3.13 11.50
N GLN A 62 8.73 -3.10 12.50
CA GLN A 62 8.80 -2.18 13.65
C GLN A 62 10.03 -2.46 14.52
N GLU A 63 10.40 -3.73 14.72
CA GLU A 63 11.63 -4.12 15.42
C GLU A 63 12.86 -3.60 14.67
N ARG A 64 12.94 -3.81 13.36
CA ARG A 64 14.03 -3.29 12.54
C ARG A 64 14.12 -1.76 12.63
N VAL A 65 12.99 -1.06 12.54
CA VAL A 65 12.94 0.40 12.73
C VAL A 65 13.42 0.78 14.13
N SER A 66 12.96 0.13 15.20
CA SER A 66 13.39 0.45 16.57
C SER A 66 14.88 0.18 16.80
N ARG A 67 15.42 -0.93 16.30
CA ARG A 67 16.84 -1.26 16.42
C ARG A 67 17.74 -0.21 15.78
N LEU A 68 17.25 0.44 14.73
CA LEU A 68 17.92 1.53 14.05
C LEU A 68 17.68 2.90 14.72
N PHE A 69 16.42 3.23 14.98
CA PHE A 69 15.99 4.58 15.32
C PHE A 69 16.24 4.93 16.79
N GLU A 70 16.18 3.96 17.69
CA GLU A 70 16.43 4.17 19.12
C GLU A 70 17.87 4.65 19.40
N PRO A 71 18.93 4.04 18.83
CA PRO A 71 20.29 4.59 18.90
C PRO A 71 20.42 5.99 18.27
N LEU A 72 19.78 6.23 17.12
CA LEU A 72 19.83 7.53 16.44
C LEU A 72 19.25 8.65 17.31
N ARG A 73 18.08 8.43 17.93
CA ARG A 73 17.46 9.44 18.79
C ARG A 73 18.21 9.66 20.10
N ILE A 74 18.90 8.65 20.64
CA ILE A 74 19.83 8.82 21.77
C ILE A 74 21.03 9.69 21.34
N ALA A 75 21.66 9.36 20.21
CA ALA A 75 22.80 10.10 19.67
C ALA A 75 22.44 11.57 19.35
N ALA A 76 21.20 11.81 18.94
CA ALA A 76 20.70 13.13 18.61
C ALA A 76 20.23 13.97 19.81
N ALA A 77 20.13 13.39 21.02
CA ALA A 77 19.61 14.06 22.20
C ALA A 77 20.21 15.45 22.47
N PRO A 78 21.54 15.68 22.31
CA PRO A 78 22.15 16.99 22.52
C PRO A 78 21.60 18.10 21.60
N PHE A 79 20.95 17.74 20.49
CA PHE A 79 20.42 18.68 19.51
C PHE A 79 18.91 18.93 19.68
N CYS A 80 18.22 18.16 20.53
CA CYS A 80 16.77 18.22 20.67
C CYS A 80 16.26 19.29 21.64
N GLY A 81 17.16 19.96 22.38
CA GLY A 81 16.80 20.97 23.38
C GLY A 81 15.95 20.35 24.49
N GLU A 82 14.82 20.97 24.81
CA GLU A 82 13.88 20.45 25.84
C GLU A 82 13.04 19.27 25.35
N ARG A 83 13.10 18.91 24.06
CA ARG A 83 12.30 17.83 23.45
C ARG A 83 13.00 16.48 23.57
N THR A 84 13.36 16.11 24.80
CA THR A 84 14.01 14.82 25.11
C THR A 84 13.19 13.97 26.07
N VAL A 85 13.35 12.66 26.00
CA VAL A 85 12.67 11.67 26.86
C VAL A 85 13.62 10.55 27.27
N PRO A 86 13.36 9.85 28.39
CA PRO A 86 14.06 8.61 28.73
C PRO A 86 13.76 7.50 27.71
N VAL A 87 14.80 6.86 27.20
CA VAL A 87 14.72 5.78 26.21
C VAL A 87 14.81 4.42 26.88
N LEU A 88 13.72 3.65 26.84
CA LEU A 88 13.68 2.28 27.37
C LEU A 88 14.31 1.27 26.41
N GLY A 89 14.14 1.45 25.09
CA GLY A 89 14.55 0.44 24.10
C GLY A 89 13.72 -0.85 24.17
N LEU A 90 12.41 -0.73 24.36
CA LEU A 90 11.45 -1.84 24.27
C LEU A 90 10.24 -1.39 23.46
N TYR A 91 9.55 -2.35 22.84
CA TYR A 91 8.25 -2.11 22.22
C TYR A 91 7.21 -2.99 22.91
N ALA A 92 6.15 -2.37 23.41
CA ALA A 92 5.07 -3.05 24.10
C ALA A 92 3.71 -2.62 23.56
N ILE A 93 2.76 -3.53 23.55
CA ILE A 93 1.40 -3.31 23.07
C ILE A 93 0.37 -3.84 24.06
N SER A 94 -0.81 -3.26 24.06
CA SER A 94 -1.99 -3.66 24.84
C SER A 94 -3.22 -3.68 23.94
N THR A 95 -4.38 -4.09 24.44
CA THR A 95 -5.63 -4.19 23.65
C THR A 95 -6.09 -2.86 23.02
N ASP A 96 -5.61 -1.72 23.51
CA ASP A 96 -5.84 -0.41 22.90
C ASP A 96 -4.95 -0.12 21.66
N PHE A 97 -3.98 -1.00 21.35
CA PHE A 97 -3.21 -0.95 20.11
C PHE A 97 -4.12 -0.88 18.87
N TYR A 98 -5.26 -1.56 18.90
CA TYR A 98 -6.20 -1.58 17.79
C TYR A 98 -6.96 -0.26 17.58
N ALA A 99 -7.01 0.61 18.59
CA ALA A 99 -7.60 1.95 18.46
C ALA A 99 -6.63 2.95 17.80
N TYR A 100 -5.40 2.51 17.52
CA TYR A 100 -4.38 3.30 16.84
C TYR A 100 -4.64 3.34 15.33
N ALA A 101 -4.43 4.50 14.72
CA ALA A 101 -4.79 4.83 13.34
C ALA A 101 -4.53 3.69 12.34
N GLY A 102 -5.61 3.00 11.92
CA GLY A 102 -5.58 2.01 10.83
C GLY A 102 -5.38 0.55 11.24
N TYR A 103 -5.18 0.22 12.52
CA TYR A 103 -4.88 -1.16 12.96
C TYR A 103 -6.10 -1.96 13.44
N HIS A 104 -7.33 -1.48 13.20
CA HIS A 104 -8.56 -2.21 13.56
C HIS A 104 -8.65 -3.61 12.94
N GLU A 105 -8.00 -3.83 11.79
CA GLU A 105 -7.93 -5.14 11.13
C GLU A 105 -7.22 -6.21 11.95
N PHE A 106 -6.34 -5.81 12.89
CA PHE A 106 -5.63 -6.72 13.76
C PHE A 106 -6.47 -7.20 14.96
N GLN A 107 -7.69 -6.68 15.15
CA GLN A 107 -8.55 -7.10 16.28
C GLN A 107 -8.91 -8.59 16.22
N LEU A 108 -9.02 -9.16 15.02
CA LEU A 108 -9.39 -10.56 14.81
C LEU A 108 -8.13 -11.45 14.89
N GLY A 109 -8.07 -12.32 15.90
CA GLY A 109 -7.06 -13.40 16.01
C GLY A 109 -5.77 -13.07 16.77
N ILE A 110 -5.33 -11.80 16.83
CA ILE A 110 -4.05 -11.43 17.44
C ILE A 110 -4.12 -11.38 18.97
N GLN A 111 -5.27 -10.98 19.53
CA GLN A 111 -5.42 -10.89 20.99
C GLN A 111 -5.16 -12.24 21.67
N ASP A 112 -5.68 -13.32 21.12
CA ASP A 112 -5.50 -14.67 21.67
C ASP A 112 -4.10 -15.21 21.37
N GLN A 113 -3.60 -15.05 20.13
CA GLN A 113 -2.28 -15.52 19.71
C GLN A 113 -1.15 -14.92 20.57
N TYR A 114 -1.25 -13.64 20.92
CA TYR A 114 -0.23 -12.92 21.71
C TYR A 114 -0.63 -12.71 23.17
N ALA A 115 -1.76 -13.30 23.60
CA ALA A 115 -2.32 -13.14 24.94
C ALA A 115 -2.35 -11.67 25.40
N LEU A 116 -2.85 -10.78 24.55
CA LEU A 116 -2.91 -9.35 24.83
C LEU A 116 -4.05 -9.03 25.80
N GLY A 117 -3.76 -8.19 26.78
CA GLY A 117 -4.73 -7.65 27.73
C GLY A 117 -4.61 -6.14 27.83
N GLU A 118 -5.21 -5.55 28.86
CA GLU A 118 -5.05 -4.12 29.15
C GLU A 118 -3.58 -3.79 29.47
N GLN A 119 -2.92 -4.62 30.26
CA GLN A 119 -1.51 -4.42 30.61
C GLN A 119 -0.60 -4.58 29.37
N PRO A 120 0.35 -3.66 29.15
CA PRO A 120 1.25 -3.75 28.01
C PRO A 120 2.13 -4.99 28.08
N ARG A 121 2.10 -5.79 27.01
CA ARG A 121 3.00 -6.92 26.80
C ARG A 121 4.17 -6.48 25.94
N VAL A 122 5.39 -6.78 26.37
CA VAL A 122 6.61 -6.54 25.59
C VAL A 122 6.63 -7.46 24.39
N MET A 123 6.66 -6.91 23.18
CA MET A 123 6.79 -7.69 21.94
C MET A 123 8.25 -8.01 21.66
N TYR A 124 9.13 -7.02 21.82
CA TYR A 124 10.58 -7.18 21.69
C TYR A 124 11.33 -6.13 22.51
N VAL A 125 12.62 -6.39 22.72
CA VAL A 125 13.57 -5.46 23.34
C VAL A 125 14.71 -5.18 22.37
N VAL A 126 15.15 -3.93 22.30
CA VAL A 126 16.26 -3.53 21.44
C VAL A 126 17.58 -3.93 22.10
N PRO A 127 18.41 -4.78 21.45
CA PRO A 127 19.64 -5.27 22.06
C PRO A 127 20.58 -4.15 22.52
N GLY A 128 21.14 -4.32 23.73
CA GLY A 128 22.10 -3.38 24.31
C GLY A 128 21.51 -2.09 24.88
N LEU A 129 20.20 -1.84 24.74
CA LEU A 129 19.54 -0.68 25.35
C LEU A 129 19.01 -0.98 26.76
N ALA A 130 18.40 0.02 27.40
CA ALA A 130 18.10 0.02 28.84
C ALA A 130 17.28 -1.19 29.28
N ALA A 131 16.22 -1.53 28.55
CA ALA A 131 15.37 -2.68 28.85
C ALA A 131 16.10 -4.02 28.74
N ASP A 132 16.92 -4.20 27.71
CA ASP A 132 17.72 -5.42 27.52
C ASP A 132 18.77 -5.57 28.62
N ARG A 133 19.48 -4.48 28.97
CA ARG A 133 20.46 -4.45 30.08
C ARG A 133 19.80 -4.74 31.43
N ALA A 134 18.56 -4.29 31.63
CA ALA A 134 17.79 -4.57 32.83
C ALA A 134 17.21 -6.00 32.87
N GLY A 135 17.35 -6.78 31.79
CA GLY A 135 16.89 -8.16 31.72
C GLY A 135 15.43 -8.33 31.35
N ILE A 136 14.76 -7.29 30.85
CA ILE A 136 13.40 -7.38 30.30
C ILE A 136 13.44 -8.21 29.01
N LYS A 137 12.44 -9.06 28.79
CA LYS A 137 12.35 -9.95 27.62
C LYS A 137 11.01 -9.85 26.92
N ALA A 138 10.99 -10.29 25.66
CA ALA A 138 9.75 -10.49 24.92
C ALA A 138 8.79 -11.41 25.69
N GLY A 139 7.51 -11.03 25.72
CA GLY A 139 6.46 -11.71 26.47
C GLY A 139 6.22 -11.17 27.89
N ASP A 140 7.13 -10.37 28.46
CA ASP A 140 6.94 -9.78 29.78
C ASP A 140 5.74 -8.82 29.81
N LEU A 141 4.97 -8.82 30.91
CA LEU A 141 3.90 -7.85 31.13
C LEU A 141 4.39 -6.69 31.99
N ILE A 142 4.22 -5.46 31.53
CA ILE A 142 4.58 -4.26 32.28
C ILE A 142 3.44 -3.92 33.25
N ILE A 143 3.72 -4.01 34.55
CA ILE A 143 2.74 -3.84 35.63
C ILE A 143 2.84 -2.43 36.23
N GLN A 144 4.05 -1.98 36.54
CA GLN A 144 4.29 -0.66 37.13
C GLN A 144 5.54 0.00 36.57
N LEU A 145 5.51 1.33 36.57
CA LEU A 145 6.61 2.23 36.23
C LEU A 145 6.73 3.27 37.35
N ASP A 146 7.87 3.29 38.04
CA ASP A 146 8.10 4.09 39.25
C ASP A 146 6.97 3.96 40.29
N GLY A 147 6.55 2.71 40.54
CA GLY A 147 5.47 2.38 41.47
C GLY A 147 4.06 2.76 41.00
N ARG A 148 3.91 3.37 39.81
CA ARG A 148 2.59 3.68 39.21
C ARG A 148 2.15 2.55 38.30
N GLU A 149 0.89 2.15 38.44
CA GLU A 149 0.30 1.10 37.59
C GLU A 149 0.27 1.53 36.11
N VAL A 150 0.67 0.61 35.23
CA VAL A 150 0.66 0.79 33.78
C VAL A 150 -0.49 -0.03 33.21
N LYS A 151 -1.60 0.63 32.87
CA LYS A 151 -2.81 -0.03 32.35
C LYS A 151 -2.91 -0.10 30.83
N ARG A 152 -2.03 0.61 30.10
CA ARG A 152 -2.05 0.79 28.64
C ARG A 152 -0.68 1.26 28.14
N LYS A 153 -0.35 1.00 26.86
CA LYS A 153 0.92 1.42 26.23
C LYS A 153 1.16 2.92 26.38
N LEU A 154 0.15 3.74 26.10
CA LEU A 154 0.23 5.20 26.12
C LEU A 154 0.65 5.77 27.49
N ALA A 155 0.45 5.02 28.59
CA ALA A 155 0.92 5.45 29.91
C ALA A 155 2.45 5.50 30.00
N LEU A 156 3.17 4.64 29.27
CA LEU A 156 4.64 4.65 29.21
C LEU A 156 5.15 5.90 28.51
N GLU A 157 4.60 6.21 27.33
CA GLU A 157 4.94 7.40 26.53
C GLU A 157 4.64 8.69 27.30
N ARG A 158 3.45 8.80 27.90
CA ARG A 158 3.05 9.96 28.71
C ARG A 158 3.92 10.13 29.95
N TRP A 159 4.36 9.03 30.57
CA TRP A 159 5.30 9.10 31.68
C TRP A 159 6.66 9.60 31.19
N ALA A 160 7.18 9.11 30.07
CA ALA A 160 8.47 9.50 29.53
C ALA A 160 8.49 11.01 29.19
N ASN A 161 7.45 11.51 28.51
CA ASN A 161 7.28 12.92 28.19
C ASN A 161 7.24 13.84 29.43
N LYS A 162 6.71 13.36 30.56
CA LYS A 162 6.66 14.12 31.82
C LYS A 162 7.95 14.05 32.64
N ASN A 163 8.88 13.17 32.28
CA ASN A 163 10.09 12.91 33.04
C ASN A 163 11.35 12.95 32.14
N PRO A 164 11.58 14.04 31.37
CA PRO A 164 12.64 14.13 30.36
C PRO A 164 14.07 13.93 30.93
N ASP A 165 14.28 14.36 32.18
CA ASP A 165 15.57 14.28 32.87
C ASP A 165 15.77 12.98 33.65
N ARG A 166 14.81 12.05 33.62
CA ARG A 166 14.94 10.77 34.33
C ARG A 166 16.10 9.96 33.75
N ARG A 167 16.90 9.38 34.63
CA ARG A 167 18.05 8.51 34.30
C ARG A 167 17.97 7.12 34.93
N HIS A 168 17.28 7.00 36.06
CA HIS A 168 17.03 5.74 36.75
C HIS A 168 15.54 5.63 37.04
N LEU A 169 14.94 4.48 36.76
CA LEU A 169 13.52 4.21 37.00
C LEU A 169 13.33 2.77 37.43
N THR A 170 12.19 2.47 38.05
CA THR A 170 11.81 1.09 38.36
C THR A 170 10.72 0.58 37.43
N LEU A 171 10.91 -0.60 36.85
CA LEU A 171 9.89 -1.32 36.10
C LEU A 171 9.51 -2.60 36.84
N THR A 172 8.26 -2.72 37.25
CA THR A 172 7.72 -3.99 37.74
C THR A 172 7.13 -4.75 36.56
N VAL A 173 7.70 -5.92 36.26
CA VAL A 173 7.26 -6.81 35.19
C VAL A 173 6.74 -8.14 35.74
N ALA A 174 5.76 -8.73 35.08
CA ALA A 174 5.36 -10.12 35.33
C ALA A 174 5.97 -11.04 34.26
N GLN A 175 6.79 -11.97 34.73
CA GLN A 175 7.43 -13.02 33.94
C GLN A 175 6.85 -14.39 34.33
N ARG A 176 7.20 -15.46 33.62
CA ARG A 176 6.79 -16.84 33.99
C ARG A 176 7.20 -17.23 35.42
N THR A 177 8.29 -16.66 35.92
CA THR A 177 8.86 -16.94 37.25
C THR A 177 8.23 -16.13 38.37
N GLY A 178 7.35 -15.16 38.06
CA GLY A 178 6.72 -14.29 39.05
C GLY A 178 6.83 -12.81 38.68
N ARG A 179 6.51 -11.94 39.65
CA ARG A 179 6.67 -10.49 39.51
C ARG A 179 8.05 -10.08 39.98
N HIS A 180 8.72 -9.27 39.17
CA HIS A 180 10.06 -8.75 39.44
C HIS A 180 10.05 -7.23 39.29
N THR A 181 10.71 -6.53 40.20
CA THR A 181 10.97 -5.10 40.06
C THR A 181 12.43 -4.92 39.65
N LEU A 182 12.62 -4.29 38.50
CA LEU A 182 13.90 -4.10 37.85
C LEU A 182 14.28 -2.62 37.93
N GLU A 183 15.52 -2.36 38.33
CA GLU A 183 16.15 -1.04 38.20
C GLU A 183 16.61 -0.85 36.76
N VAL A 184 16.21 0.24 36.12
CA VAL A 184 16.48 0.49 34.71
C VAL A 184 17.19 1.83 34.55
N GLU A 185 18.42 1.77 34.06
CA GLU A 185 19.21 2.95 33.71
C GLU A 185 18.98 3.32 32.23
N VAL A 186 18.37 4.49 32.02
CA VAL A 186 17.94 4.99 30.72
C VAL A 186 18.81 6.13 30.21
N ASN A 187 19.03 6.13 28.90
CA ASN A 187 19.64 7.25 28.20
C ASN A 187 18.56 8.29 27.85
N SER A 188 18.98 9.55 27.73
CA SER A 188 18.13 10.58 27.12
C SER A 188 18.16 10.43 25.60
N GLY A 189 17.01 10.57 24.96
CA GLY A 189 16.85 10.57 23.51
C GLY A 189 15.83 11.62 23.09
N CYS A 190 15.80 11.97 21.80
CA CYS A 190 14.77 12.87 21.29
C CYS A 190 13.36 12.30 21.50
N ALA A 191 12.40 13.18 21.76
CA ALA A 191 10.99 12.90 22.04
C ALA A 191 10.16 12.53 20.79
N ILE A 192 10.81 12.00 19.77
CA ILE A 192 10.18 11.51 18.54
C ILE A 192 10.53 10.05 18.36
N GLU A 193 9.54 9.24 18.01
CA GLU A 193 9.69 7.80 17.82
C GLU A 193 9.77 7.43 16.34
N GLY A 194 10.38 6.28 16.06
CA GLY A 194 10.43 5.69 14.73
C GLY A 194 9.33 4.64 14.58
N HIS A 195 8.50 4.77 13.56
CA HIS A 195 7.40 3.88 13.27
C HIS A 195 7.59 3.19 11.92
N PHE A 196 7.31 1.89 11.88
CA PHE A 196 7.18 1.14 10.65
C PHE A 196 5.78 1.30 10.08
N HIS A 197 5.71 1.54 8.77
CA HIS A 197 4.46 1.63 8.05
C HIS A 197 4.45 0.62 6.90
N MET A 198 3.44 -0.27 6.90
CA MET A 198 3.23 -1.30 5.87
C MET A 198 2.73 -0.66 4.57
N SER A 199 3.65 -0.01 3.87
CA SER A 199 3.43 0.61 2.58
C SER A 199 4.55 0.21 1.63
N PRO A 200 4.23 -0.21 0.40
CA PRO A 200 5.24 -0.60 -0.58
C PRO A 200 5.96 0.62 -1.19
N MET A 201 5.55 1.84 -0.83
CA MET A 201 6.19 3.07 -1.30
C MET A 201 7.58 3.23 -0.67
N LYS A 202 8.57 3.62 -1.48
CA LYS A 202 9.91 3.99 -1.02
C LYS A 202 9.91 5.40 -0.42
N ASN A 203 9.34 5.55 0.78
CA ASN A 203 9.22 6.85 1.43
C ASN A 203 9.56 6.78 2.92
N ALA A 204 10.02 7.92 3.44
CA ALA A 204 10.06 8.23 4.85
C ALA A 204 9.35 9.57 5.03
N SER A 205 8.68 9.76 6.16
CA SER A 205 8.02 11.04 6.44
C SER A 205 7.75 11.22 7.92
N GLN A 206 7.75 12.47 8.36
CA GLN A 206 7.16 12.85 9.62
C GLN A 206 5.64 12.91 9.49
N MET A 207 4.91 12.31 10.43
CA MET A 207 3.46 12.44 10.50
C MET A 207 3.04 12.91 11.89
N PHE A 208 2.00 13.72 11.92
CA PHE A 208 1.41 14.30 13.12
C PHE A 208 -0.06 13.84 13.21
N PHE A 209 -0.34 12.90 14.11
CA PHE A 209 -1.68 12.37 14.35
C PHE A 209 -2.07 12.57 15.83
N GLY A 210 -2.64 13.72 16.16
CA GLY A 210 -3.03 14.04 17.54
C GLY A 210 -1.84 13.99 18.50
N ASP A 211 -1.93 13.15 19.54
CA ASP A 211 -0.85 12.92 20.53
C ASP A 211 0.37 12.19 19.93
N TYR A 212 0.29 11.66 18.71
CA TYR A 212 1.33 10.81 18.11
C TYR A 212 2.09 11.54 17.01
N THR A 213 3.33 11.92 17.33
CA THR A 213 4.29 12.51 16.40
C THR A 213 5.47 11.56 16.24
N GLY A 214 5.81 11.21 15.00
CA GLY A 214 6.85 10.23 14.74
C GLY A 214 7.42 10.29 13.33
N VAL A 215 8.58 9.64 13.15
CA VAL A 215 9.17 9.37 11.84
C VAL A 215 8.64 8.03 11.35
N TYR A 216 7.92 8.03 10.24
CA TYR A 216 7.38 6.83 9.63
C TYR A 216 8.29 6.38 8.48
N LEU A 217 8.80 5.16 8.57
CA LEU A 217 9.59 4.51 7.53
C LEU A 217 8.72 3.45 6.85
N ASN A 218 8.46 3.63 5.56
CA ASN A 218 7.66 2.69 4.80
C ASN A 218 8.44 1.41 4.49
N GLU A 219 7.74 0.29 4.43
CA GLU A 219 8.33 -0.99 4.06
C GLU A 219 9.10 -0.98 2.73
N GLY A 220 8.55 -0.35 1.70
CA GLY A 220 9.22 -0.23 0.40
C GLY A 220 10.60 0.42 0.51
N LEU A 221 10.75 1.38 1.43
CA LEU A 221 12.04 2.00 1.74
C LEU A 221 12.99 0.96 2.37
N LEU A 222 12.54 0.28 3.43
CA LEU A 222 13.32 -0.73 4.16
C LEU A 222 13.83 -1.85 3.25
N ARG A 223 12.99 -2.31 2.31
CA ARG A 223 13.34 -3.34 1.31
C ARG A 223 14.33 -2.84 0.26
N SER A 224 14.22 -1.57 -0.12
CA SER A 224 15.10 -0.98 -1.14
C SER A 224 16.51 -0.64 -0.64
N MET A 225 16.71 -0.62 0.68
CA MET A 225 17.98 -0.26 1.28
C MET A 225 18.94 -1.45 1.29
N PRO A 226 20.19 -1.29 0.80
CA PRO A 226 21.15 -2.39 0.75
C PRO A 226 21.70 -2.77 2.14
N SER A 227 21.49 -1.93 3.15
CA SER A 227 22.00 -2.13 4.52
C SER A 227 21.27 -1.24 5.53
N ASP A 228 21.34 -1.60 6.82
CA ASP A 228 20.86 -0.75 7.91
C ASP A 228 21.68 0.53 8.06
N GLU A 229 22.94 0.53 7.62
CA GLU A 229 23.74 1.76 7.44
C GLU A 229 23.02 2.75 6.52
N SER A 230 22.47 2.25 5.41
CA SER A 230 21.77 3.10 4.46
C SER A 230 20.47 3.65 5.03
N LEU A 231 19.76 2.81 5.78
CA LEU A 231 18.54 3.21 6.46
C LEU A 231 18.82 4.24 7.57
N ALA A 232 19.96 4.15 8.27
CA ALA A 232 20.37 5.11 9.30
C ALA A 232 20.55 6.52 8.73
N VAL A 233 21.11 6.66 7.52
CA VAL A 233 21.27 7.96 6.86
C VAL A 233 19.91 8.60 6.60
N ILE A 234 18.93 7.82 6.10
CA ILE A 234 17.57 8.33 5.82
C ILE A 234 16.80 8.62 7.11
N ALA A 235 16.86 7.72 8.09
CA ALA A 235 16.22 7.91 9.39
C ALA A 235 16.81 9.12 10.14
N GLY A 236 18.13 9.32 10.07
CA GLY A 236 18.82 10.48 10.63
C GLY A 236 18.39 11.79 9.96
N HIS A 237 18.18 11.78 8.64
CA HIS A 237 17.63 12.93 7.90
C HIS A 237 16.22 13.30 8.38
N GLU A 238 15.32 12.33 8.52
CA GLU A 238 13.97 12.60 9.05
C GLU A 238 14.00 13.07 10.50
N LEU A 239 14.88 12.52 11.33
CA LEU A 239 15.07 12.99 12.70
C LEU A 239 15.63 14.43 12.73
N ALA A 240 16.50 14.79 11.79
CA ALA A 240 17.02 16.14 11.65
C ALA A 240 15.92 17.16 11.31
N HIS A 241 14.94 16.81 10.47
CA HIS A 241 13.78 17.67 10.24
C HIS A 241 13.02 18.00 11.53
N PHE A 242 12.91 17.05 12.47
CA PHE A 242 12.24 17.26 13.75
C PHE A 242 13.02 18.24 14.62
N ILE A 243 14.35 18.09 14.64
CA ILE A 243 15.26 18.97 15.38
C ILE A 243 15.19 20.40 14.83
N LEU A 244 15.26 20.55 13.51
CA LEU A 244 15.35 21.84 12.83
C LEU A 244 14.00 22.57 12.70
N VAL A 245 12.86 21.89 12.90
CA VAL A 245 11.50 22.44 12.75
C VAL A 245 11.27 23.09 11.36
N ASN A 246 11.90 22.52 10.34
CA ASN A 246 11.98 23.08 8.99
C ASN A 246 11.80 21.94 7.97
N GLY A 247 10.92 22.09 6.98
CA GLY A 247 10.66 21.05 5.97
C GLY A 247 10.37 21.61 4.57
N GLY A 248 10.74 20.83 3.54
CA GLY A 248 10.22 20.98 2.16
C GLY A 248 10.96 21.94 1.22
N SER A 249 11.89 22.79 1.69
CA SER A 249 12.73 23.64 0.81
C SER A 249 14.12 23.05 0.58
N GLU A 250 14.77 23.31 -0.55
CA GLU A 250 16.13 22.78 -0.82
C GLU A 250 17.16 23.21 0.24
N ARG A 251 16.98 24.36 0.89
CA ARG A 251 17.85 24.81 1.98
C ARG A 251 17.64 23.96 3.24
N THR A 252 16.39 23.74 3.63
CA THR A 252 16.03 22.98 4.83
C THR A 252 16.35 21.50 4.68
N GLU A 253 16.19 20.97 3.48
CA GLU A 253 16.62 19.62 3.13
C GLU A 253 18.12 19.43 3.27
N ALA A 254 18.93 20.39 2.81
CA ALA A 254 20.38 20.28 2.90
C ALA A 254 20.90 20.45 4.34
N GLU A 255 20.21 21.25 5.17
CA GLU A 255 20.47 21.33 6.61
C GLU A 255 20.11 20.01 7.33
N ALA A 256 19.01 19.37 6.93
CA ALA A 256 18.62 18.05 7.41
C ALA A 256 19.61 16.95 6.99
N ASP A 257 20.11 16.99 5.75
CA ASP A 257 21.18 16.10 5.27
C ASP A 257 22.43 16.21 6.13
N TYR A 258 22.87 17.45 6.38
CA TYR A 258 24.08 17.73 7.15
C TYR A 258 23.95 17.20 8.57
N LEU A 259 22.88 17.58 9.29
CA LEU A 259 22.66 17.12 10.66
C LEU A 259 22.40 15.61 10.73
N GLY A 260 21.64 15.05 9.78
CA GLY A 260 21.33 13.63 9.71
C GLY A 260 22.56 12.74 9.57
N LEU A 261 23.55 13.15 8.77
CA LEU A 261 24.84 12.47 8.68
C LEU A 261 25.62 12.48 9.99
N TYR A 262 25.61 13.61 10.72
CA TYR A 262 26.22 13.69 12.05
C TYR A 262 25.53 12.76 13.04
N ILE A 263 24.20 12.72 13.04
CA ILE A 263 23.41 11.83 13.90
C ILE A 263 23.75 10.36 13.60
N ALA A 264 23.79 9.96 12.32
CA ALA A 264 24.16 8.61 11.93
C ALA A 264 25.57 8.23 12.39
N ALA A 265 26.55 9.13 12.21
CA ALA A 265 27.92 8.91 12.67
C ALA A 265 28.03 8.82 14.21
N LEU A 266 27.32 9.68 14.95
CA LEU A 266 27.26 9.68 16.41
C LEU A 266 26.62 8.40 16.95
N ALA A 267 25.66 7.83 16.23
CA ALA A 267 25.06 6.54 16.55
C ALA A 267 25.95 5.34 16.16
N GLY A 268 27.15 5.58 15.62
CA GLY A 268 28.13 4.54 15.28
C GLY A 268 27.91 3.89 13.91
N HIS A 269 27.04 4.44 13.05
CA HIS A 269 26.88 3.94 11.69
C HIS A 269 27.99 4.45 10.77
N PRO A 270 28.58 3.59 9.91
CA PRO A 270 29.46 4.06 8.85
C PRO A 270 28.70 4.97 7.87
N LEU A 271 29.43 5.81 7.13
CA LEU A 271 28.86 6.72 6.12
C LEU A 271 29.30 6.36 4.70
N THR A 272 29.69 5.10 4.48
CA THR A 272 30.14 4.59 3.18
C THR A 272 28.98 4.49 2.18
N SER A 273 27.78 4.18 2.66
CA SER A 273 26.59 4.01 1.83
C SER A 273 25.90 5.33 1.47
N ALA A 274 26.20 6.44 2.15
CA ALA A 274 25.52 7.73 1.95
C ALA A 274 25.52 8.20 0.48
N LYS A 275 26.68 8.16 -0.19
CA LYS A 275 26.79 8.49 -1.63
C LYS A 275 26.06 7.48 -2.50
N LYS A 276 26.19 6.19 -2.18
CA LYS A 276 25.64 5.08 -2.96
C LYS A 276 24.12 5.17 -3.05
N ILE A 277 23.44 5.47 -1.93
CA ILE A 277 21.98 5.61 -1.89
C ILE A 277 21.51 6.73 -2.81
N TRP A 278 22.20 7.87 -2.76
CA TRP A 278 21.86 9.01 -3.61
C TRP A 278 22.00 8.72 -5.09
N ASP A 279 23.12 8.11 -5.47
CA ASP A 279 23.37 7.74 -6.86
C ASP A 279 22.38 6.67 -7.33
N ASP A 280 22.11 5.64 -6.52
CA ASP A 280 21.16 4.57 -6.84
C ASP A 280 19.73 5.08 -7.00
N TRP A 281 19.30 6.04 -6.18
CA TRP A 281 17.98 6.66 -6.33
C TRP A 281 17.88 7.58 -7.54
N ALA A 282 18.91 8.37 -7.82
CA ALA A 282 18.96 9.19 -9.03
C ALA A 282 18.94 8.32 -10.30
N ARG A 283 19.54 7.13 -10.23
CA ARG A 283 19.53 6.12 -11.28
C ARG A 283 18.18 5.42 -11.49
N GLN A 284 17.44 5.15 -10.41
CA GLN A 284 16.18 4.39 -10.46
C GLN A 284 14.99 5.18 -10.99
N ASP A 285 15.01 6.51 -10.88
CA ASP A 285 13.95 7.38 -11.42
C ASP A 285 14.52 8.54 -12.25
N PRO A 286 14.92 8.28 -13.52
CA PRO A 286 15.53 9.27 -14.41
C PRO A 286 14.66 10.51 -14.67
N PHE A 287 13.34 10.42 -14.47
CA PHE A 287 12.38 11.35 -15.03
C PHE A 287 11.66 12.21 -13.98
N SER A 288 11.56 11.77 -12.72
CA SER A 288 10.94 12.56 -11.66
C SER A 288 11.95 13.33 -10.77
N THR A 289 13.18 12.84 -10.62
CA THR A 289 14.09 13.29 -9.55
C THR A 289 15.11 14.35 -9.97
N ILE A 290 15.75 14.19 -11.13
CA ILE A 290 16.99 14.93 -11.48
C ILE A 290 16.76 16.41 -11.86
N GLU A 291 15.60 16.78 -12.40
CA GLU A 291 15.36 18.15 -12.90
C GLU A 291 14.32 18.95 -12.13
N ARG A 292 13.46 18.34 -11.29
CA ARG A 292 12.31 19.05 -10.69
C ARG A 292 12.05 18.79 -9.20
N GLY A 293 12.79 17.92 -8.52
CA GLY A 293 12.52 17.64 -7.11
C GLY A 293 11.09 17.14 -6.88
N VAL A 294 10.56 16.25 -7.74
CA VAL A 294 9.15 15.82 -7.75
C VAL A 294 8.82 14.82 -6.63
N ALA A 295 9.76 14.49 -5.76
CA ALA A 295 9.36 14.11 -4.41
C ALA A 295 8.74 15.37 -3.78
N ARG A 296 7.40 15.44 -3.74
CA ARG A 296 6.66 16.60 -3.19
C ARG A 296 7.16 17.02 -1.79
N SER A 297 7.80 16.11 -1.05
CA SER A 297 8.43 16.32 0.26
C SER A 297 9.95 16.57 0.21
N HIS A 298 10.76 15.72 -0.46
CA HIS A 298 12.23 15.75 -0.40
C HIS A 298 12.92 15.88 -1.78
N PRO A 299 13.12 17.11 -2.31
CA PRO A 299 13.78 17.36 -3.59
C PRO A 299 15.16 16.71 -3.74
N LYS A 300 15.31 15.85 -4.76
CA LYS A 300 16.46 14.97 -4.98
C LYS A 300 17.50 15.58 -5.95
N THR A 301 18.25 16.61 -5.54
CA THR A 301 19.13 17.38 -6.45
C THR A 301 20.59 16.88 -6.46
N ALA A 302 21.28 16.98 -7.61
CA ALA A 302 22.71 16.68 -7.69
C ALA A 302 23.58 17.59 -6.81
N ARG A 303 23.08 18.79 -6.48
CA ARG A 303 23.73 19.69 -5.53
C ARG A 303 23.78 19.05 -4.14
N ARG A 304 22.65 18.55 -3.62
CA ARG A 304 22.61 17.85 -2.32
C ARG A 304 23.56 16.66 -2.30
N ALA A 305 23.61 15.86 -3.37
CA ALA A 305 24.54 14.73 -3.45
C ALA A 305 26.02 15.16 -3.31
N ILE A 306 26.42 16.30 -3.87
CA ILE A 306 27.78 16.85 -3.71
C ILE A 306 28.03 17.33 -2.28
N GLU A 307 27.03 17.97 -1.66
CA GLU A 307 27.11 18.45 -0.27
C GLU A 307 27.16 17.31 0.76
N PHE A 308 26.49 16.18 0.47
CA PHE A 308 26.63 14.93 1.21
C PHE A 308 28.09 14.46 1.26
N GLU A 309 28.76 14.39 0.10
CA GLU A 309 30.15 13.94 0.01
C GLU A 309 31.10 14.83 0.81
N GLN A 310 30.90 16.14 0.75
CA GLN A 310 31.68 17.12 1.52
C GLN A 310 31.47 16.93 3.03
N THR A 311 30.22 16.70 3.44
CA THR A 311 29.89 16.47 4.87
C THR A 311 30.50 15.16 5.38
N VAL A 312 30.43 14.08 4.59
CA VAL A 312 31.08 12.81 4.93
C VAL A 312 32.60 12.99 5.07
N ALA A 313 33.24 13.76 4.18
CA ALA A 313 34.66 14.06 4.28
C ALA A 313 35.00 14.87 5.54
N GLU A 314 34.19 15.87 5.88
CA GLU A 314 34.34 16.64 7.13
C GLU A 314 34.27 15.74 8.37
N ILE A 315 33.25 14.86 8.45
CA ILE A 315 33.07 13.94 9.57
C ILE A 315 34.26 12.99 9.67
N LYS A 316 34.70 12.39 8.55
CA LYS A 316 35.86 11.49 8.53
C LYS A 316 37.15 12.18 8.98
N ALA A 317 37.37 13.43 8.58
CA ALA A 317 38.52 14.20 9.03
C ALA A 317 38.48 14.43 10.55
N LYS A 318 37.32 14.84 11.10
CA LYS A 318 37.14 14.98 12.55
C LYS A 318 37.40 13.68 13.30
N GLN A 319 36.91 12.54 12.79
CA GLN A 319 37.16 11.23 13.38
C GLN A 319 38.65 10.85 13.35
N ALA A 320 39.33 11.07 12.23
CA ALA A 320 40.75 10.78 12.08
C ALA A 320 41.63 11.62 13.03
N ASP A 321 41.23 12.88 13.25
CA ASP A 321 41.93 13.81 14.14
C ASP A 321 41.51 13.68 15.61
N GLY A 322 40.55 12.80 15.95
CA GLY A 322 40.05 12.61 17.32
C GLY A 322 39.19 13.75 17.85
N TYR A 323 38.66 14.62 16.98
CA TYR A 323 37.76 15.70 17.37
C TYR A 323 36.34 15.19 17.68
N ALA A 324 35.67 15.87 18.61
CA ALA A 324 34.26 15.64 18.86
C ALA A 324 33.42 15.91 17.60
N LEU A 325 32.44 15.03 17.34
CA LEU A 325 31.52 15.14 16.21
C LEU A 325 30.40 16.15 16.49
N THR A 326 30.79 17.42 16.63
CA THR A 326 29.85 18.52 16.80
C THR A 326 29.55 19.17 15.44
N PRO A 327 28.29 19.16 14.95
CA PRO A 327 27.91 19.87 13.74
C PRO A 327 27.96 21.39 13.98
N ASN A 328 28.33 22.15 12.96
CA ASN A 328 28.27 23.61 13.03
C ASN A 328 27.28 24.14 12.00
N LEU A 329 25.98 23.99 12.29
CA LEU A 329 24.89 24.37 11.39
C LEU A 329 24.98 25.84 10.95
N ASN A 330 25.27 26.76 11.88
CA ASN A 330 25.37 28.19 11.54
C ASN A 330 26.54 28.48 10.59
N ARG A 331 27.73 27.92 10.86
CA ARG A 331 28.88 28.08 9.97
C ARG A 331 28.67 27.38 8.65
N TRP A 332 28.04 26.21 8.65
CA TRP A 332 27.75 25.43 7.45
C TRP A 332 26.73 26.17 6.58
N SER A 333 25.63 26.69 7.14
CA SER A 333 24.64 27.46 6.38
C SER A 333 25.21 28.77 5.84
N LEU A 334 26.11 29.44 6.58
CA LEU A 334 26.78 30.68 6.13
C LEU A 334 27.85 30.42 5.06
N ASN A 335 28.61 29.34 5.19
CA ASN A 335 29.69 28.96 4.28
C ASN A 335 29.29 27.78 3.40
N ARG A 336 28.00 27.62 3.11
CA ARG A 336 27.49 26.48 2.36
C ARG A 336 28.29 26.39 1.06
N PRO A 337 28.95 25.26 0.78
CA PRO A 337 29.83 25.13 -0.36
C PRO A 337 29.15 25.63 -1.62
N GLN A 338 29.81 26.56 -2.32
CA GLN A 338 29.32 27.10 -3.59
C GLN A 338 29.53 26.04 -4.67
N VAL A 339 28.67 25.03 -4.72
CA VAL A 339 28.66 24.04 -5.80
C VAL A 339 28.35 24.79 -7.08
N SER A 340 29.28 24.76 -8.04
CA SER A 340 29.12 25.54 -9.25
C SER A 340 27.99 24.98 -10.11
N LYS A 341 27.29 25.86 -10.85
CA LYS A 341 26.28 25.42 -11.84
C LYS A 341 26.87 24.44 -12.87
N LYS A 342 28.17 24.56 -13.16
CA LYS A 342 28.90 23.67 -14.07
C LYS A 342 29.01 22.26 -13.52
N GLU A 343 29.37 22.11 -12.24
CA GLU A 343 29.48 20.80 -11.57
C GLU A 343 28.11 20.12 -11.44
N VAL A 344 27.08 20.88 -11.02
CA VAL A 344 25.70 20.36 -10.97
C VAL A 344 25.25 19.86 -12.33
N LYS A 345 25.48 20.64 -13.40
CA LYS A 345 25.12 20.25 -14.76
C LYS A 345 25.88 19.00 -15.22
N ALA A 346 27.18 18.92 -14.93
CA ALA A 346 28.00 17.76 -15.29
C ALA A 346 27.53 16.49 -14.57
N ARG A 347 27.22 16.56 -13.27
CA ARG A 347 26.73 15.41 -12.51
C ARG A 347 25.33 14.97 -12.96
N ASN A 348 24.43 15.92 -13.21
CA ASN A 348 23.09 15.62 -13.75
C ASN A 348 23.17 14.88 -15.08
N GLU A 349 24.10 15.25 -15.97
CA GLU A 349 24.29 14.55 -17.23
C GLU A 349 24.76 13.10 -17.01
N VAL A 350 25.75 12.87 -16.12
CA VAL A 350 26.22 11.52 -15.80
C VAL A 350 25.09 10.65 -15.24
N LEU A 351 24.39 11.13 -14.20
CA LEU A 351 23.29 10.40 -13.57
C LEU A 351 22.18 10.08 -14.57
N ARG A 352 21.88 11.01 -15.47
CA ARG A 352 20.92 10.80 -16.54
C ARG A 352 21.35 9.68 -17.47
N GLN A 353 22.60 9.67 -17.93
CA GLN A 353 23.10 8.60 -18.82
C GLN A 353 23.06 7.23 -18.15
N GLU A 354 23.45 7.14 -16.87
CA GLU A 354 23.38 5.90 -16.09
C GLU A 354 21.93 5.42 -15.90
N ALA A 355 21.03 6.33 -15.52
CA ALA A 355 19.60 6.03 -15.33
C ALA A 355 18.95 5.52 -16.62
N LEU A 356 19.31 6.10 -17.77
CA LEU A 356 18.87 5.66 -19.08
C LEU A 356 19.39 4.26 -19.42
N SER A 357 20.66 3.98 -19.11
CA SER A 357 21.25 2.65 -19.28
C SER A 357 20.53 1.60 -18.44
N LEU A 358 20.24 1.91 -17.17
CA LEU A 358 19.47 1.03 -16.28
C LEU A 358 18.05 0.80 -16.79
N PHE A 359 17.38 1.86 -17.25
CA PHE A 359 16.06 1.72 -17.84
C PHE A 359 16.07 0.85 -19.10
N ARG A 360 17.10 0.93 -19.96
CA ARG A 360 17.27 0.03 -21.10
C ARG A 360 17.45 -1.43 -20.67
N MET A 361 18.26 -1.68 -19.64
CA MET A 361 18.42 -3.03 -19.09
C MET A 361 17.11 -3.57 -18.50
N ALA A 362 16.34 -2.72 -17.82
CA ALA A 362 15.00 -3.07 -17.34
C ALA A 362 14.04 -3.38 -18.50
N GLN A 363 14.04 -2.58 -19.58
CA GLN A 363 13.25 -2.87 -20.79
C GLN A 363 13.63 -4.21 -21.42
N GLN A 364 14.93 -4.51 -21.48
CA GLN A 364 15.44 -5.78 -21.98
C GLN A 364 14.95 -6.95 -21.13
N ARG A 365 15.17 -6.88 -19.81
CA ARG A 365 14.70 -7.87 -18.83
C ARG A 365 13.19 -8.12 -18.95
N THR A 366 12.37 -7.06 -19.01
CA THR A 366 10.91 -7.18 -19.19
C THR A 366 10.55 -7.80 -20.53
N ALA A 367 11.25 -7.47 -21.62
CA ALA A 367 11.00 -8.06 -22.93
C ALA A 367 11.32 -9.56 -22.95
N ASP A 368 12.43 -9.96 -22.34
CA ASP A 368 12.86 -11.36 -22.22
C ASP A 368 11.82 -12.20 -21.48
N VAL A 369 11.41 -11.75 -20.29
CA VAL A 369 10.39 -12.44 -19.46
C VAL A 369 9.05 -12.51 -20.20
N ALA A 370 8.57 -11.38 -20.73
CA ALA A 370 7.27 -11.34 -21.42
C ALA A 370 7.24 -12.22 -22.68
N TYR A 371 8.32 -12.27 -23.45
CA TYR A 371 8.39 -13.12 -24.64
C TYR A 371 8.40 -14.61 -24.27
N ARG A 372 9.19 -15.00 -23.25
CA ARG A 372 9.24 -16.37 -22.78
C ARG A 372 7.85 -16.86 -22.32
N LEU A 373 7.14 -16.04 -21.56
CA LEU A 373 5.75 -16.29 -21.16
C LEU A 373 4.80 -16.40 -22.36
N ALA A 374 4.91 -15.48 -23.32
CA ALA A 374 4.04 -15.47 -24.49
C ALA A 374 4.15 -16.77 -25.31
N VAL A 375 5.37 -17.28 -25.53
CA VAL A 375 5.57 -18.54 -26.27
C VAL A 375 5.12 -19.75 -25.44
N ALA A 376 5.48 -19.80 -24.16
CA ALA A 376 5.10 -20.90 -23.28
C ALA A 376 3.59 -21.00 -23.05
N GLY A 377 2.90 -19.85 -23.04
CA GLY A 377 1.45 -19.77 -22.90
C GLY A 377 0.68 -20.15 -24.17
N ALA A 378 1.34 -20.40 -25.32
CA ALA A 378 0.67 -20.72 -26.58
C ALA A 378 -0.41 -21.84 -26.47
N PRO A 379 -0.17 -22.96 -25.75
CA PRO A 379 -1.18 -24.01 -25.59
C PRO A 379 -2.41 -23.58 -24.78
N VAL A 380 -2.25 -22.52 -23.98
CA VAL A 380 -3.24 -22.04 -23.01
C VAL A 380 -4.08 -20.90 -23.59
N CYS A 381 -3.49 -20.06 -24.44
CA CYS A 381 -4.20 -19.00 -25.15
C CYS A 381 -4.74 -19.42 -26.52
N ASP A 382 -4.91 -20.72 -26.79
CA ASP A 382 -5.21 -21.36 -28.09
C ASP A 382 -6.12 -20.56 -29.03
N ALA A 383 -7.27 -20.05 -28.56
CA ALA A 383 -8.19 -19.24 -29.37
C ALA A 383 -7.56 -17.93 -29.92
N ASP A 384 -6.62 -17.36 -29.19
CA ASP A 384 -5.90 -16.13 -29.50
C ASP A 384 -4.44 -16.39 -29.92
N ALA A 385 -3.97 -17.65 -29.92
CA ALA A 385 -2.61 -18.01 -30.29
C ALA A 385 -2.29 -17.55 -31.72
N ALA A 386 -1.22 -16.78 -31.86
CA ALA A 386 -0.85 -16.16 -33.12
C ALA A 386 0.66 -15.93 -33.22
N PRO A 387 1.19 -15.61 -34.41
CA PRO A 387 2.59 -15.23 -34.53
C PRO A 387 2.95 -14.08 -33.59
N VAL A 388 4.03 -14.26 -32.83
CA VAL A 388 4.65 -13.27 -31.94
C VAL A 388 6.01 -12.88 -32.50
N PHE A 389 6.44 -11.63 -32.27
CA PHE A 389 7.72 -11.16 -32.81
C PHE A 389 8.83 -11.05 -31.76
N GLY A 390 8.48 -10.83 -30.48
CA GLY A 390 9.43 -10.80 -29.37
C GLY A 390 10.33 -9.57 -29.30
N ALA A 391 9.79 -8.38 -29.58
CA ALA A 391 10.46 -7.13 -29.20
C ALA A 391 9.50 -6.18 -28.47
N MET A 392 10.05 -5.30 -27.66
CA MET A 392 9.33 -4.18 -27.06
C MET A 392 9.38 -3.00 -28.03
N VAL A 393 8.22 -2.44 -28.36
CA VAL A 393 8.10 -1.32 -29.30
C VAL A 393 7.24 -0.21 -28.72
N GLY A 394 7.46 1.03 -29.14
CA GLY A 394 6.62 2.17 -28.75
C GLY A 394 6.99 3.46 -29.47
N ARG A 395 6.38 4.58 -29.04
CA ARG A 395 6.52 5.91 -29.66
C ARG A 395 6.37 7.03 -28.61
N ASP A 396 6.62 8.26 -29.02
CA ASP A 396 6.56 9.45 -28.16
C ASP A 396 5.24 9.59 -27.36
N ARG A 397 4.11 9.21 -27.95
CA ARG A 397 2.77 9.29 -27.33
C ARG A 397 2.48 8.21 -26.28
N ASP A 398 3.37 7.23 -26.13
CA ASP A 398 3.23 6.16 -25.13
C ASP A 398 3.80 6.60 -23.77
N PHE A 399 4.51 7.73 -23.72
CA PHE A 399 5.02 8.36 -22.50
C PHE A 399 4.21 9.60 -22.10
N SER A 400 4.22 9.93 -20.79
CA SER A 400 3.55 11.14 -20.28
C SER A 400 4.20 12.42 -20.83
N VAL A 401 3.45 13.53 -20.85
CA VAL A 401 3.94 14.82 -21.40
C VAL A 401 5.24 15.28 -20.74
N HIS A 402 5.40 15.03 -19.43
CA HIS A 402 6.59 15.42 -18.69
C HIS A 402 7.81 14.54 -18.98
N GLN A 403 7.60 13.30 -19.39
CA GLN A 403 8.65 12.34 -19.75
C GLN A 403 9.10 12.48 -21.21
N LYS A 404 8.25 13.03 -22.09
CA LYS A 404 8.50 13.10 -23.55
C LYS A 404 9.82 13.75 -23.92
N ALA A 405 10.11 14.97 -23.46
CA ALA A 405 11.33 15.68 -23.84
C ALA A 405 12.59 14.91 -23.43
N GLN A 406 12.52 14.23 -22.28
CA GLN A 406 13.66 13.52 -21.74
C GLN A 406 13.92 12.19 -22.45
N ILE A 407 12.84 11.45 -22.72
CA ILE A 407 12.86 10.16 -23.41
C ILE A 407 13.14 10.33 -24.92
N GLN A 408 12.65 11.41 -25.53
CA GLN A 408 12.92 11.74 -26.94
C GLN A 408 14.42 11.91 -27.21
N HIS A 409 15.12 12.66 -26.35
CA HIS A 409 16.56 12.88 -26.49
C HIS A 409 17.38 11.61 -26.20
N ALA A 410 16.91 10.79 -25.25
CA ALA A 410 17.65 9.64 -24.74
C ALA A 410 17.50 8.34 -25.56
N PHE A 411 16.34 8.14 -26.19
CA PHE A 411 16.03 6.91 -26.93
C PHE A 411 15.62 7.18 -28.38
N GLY A 412 15.81 8.41 -28.87
CA GLY A 412 15.45 8.79 -30.25
C GLY A 412 13.96 8.60 -30.56
N VAL A 413 13.09 8.62 -29.54
CA VAL A 413 11.69 8.24 -29.69
C VAL A 413 10.94 9.28 -30.49
N GLY A 414 10.71 9.01 -31.76
CA GLY A 414 9.94 9.87 -32.63
C GLY A 414 8.44 9.59 -32.58
N LYS A 415 7.74 10.19 -33.56
CA LYS A 415 6.32 9.90 -33.84
C LYS A 415 6.10 8.48 -34.40
N ASN A 416 7.17 7.79 -34.82
CA ASN A 416 7.12 6.48 -35.45
C ASN A 416 7.32 5.37 -34.42
N VAL A 417 6.84 4.17 -34.73
CA VAL A 417 7.03 2.99 -33.87
C VAL A 417 8.49 2.56 -33.93
N THR A 418 9.14 2.53 -32.78
CA THR A 418 10.58 2.27 -32.61
C THR A 418 10.77 1.08 -31.69
N VAL A 419 11.78 0.26 -31.96
CA VAL A 419 12.18 -0.88 -31.12
C VAL A 419 12.97 -0.38 -29.90
N PHE A 420 12.51 -0.72 -28.70
CA PHE A 420 13.14 -0.37 -27.42
C PHE A 420 14.01 -1.48 -26.84
N ALA A 421 13.57 -2.73 -27.01
CA ALA A 421 14.28 -3.93 -26.57
C ALA A 421 13.92 -5.08 -27.50
N VAL A 422 14.83 -6.05 -27.64
CA VAL A 422 14.63 -7.25 -28.47
C VAL A 422 14.84 -8.45 -27.58
N ALA A 423 13.81 -9.25 -27.36
CA ALA A 423 13.91 -10.38 -26.44
C ALA A 423 14.87 -11.42 -26.99
N LYS A 424 15.80 -11.91 -26.16
CA LYS A 424 16.84 -12.86 -26.57
C LYS A 424 16.22 -14.17 -27.06
N GLY A 425 16.71 -14.68 -28.19
CA GLY A 425 16.21 -15.90 -28.83
C GLY A 425 14.84 -15.76 -29.50
N SER A 426 14.26 -14.56 -29.54
CA SER A 426 13.01 -14.28 -30.24
C SER A 426 13.16 -14.27 -31.77
N PRO A 427 12.07 -14.33 -32.55
CA PRO A 427 12.11 -14.14 -33.99
C PRO A 427 12.78 -12.82 -34.41
N ALA A 428 12.55 -11.74 -33.66
CA ALA A 428 13.18 -10.45 -33.91
C ALA A 428 14.70 -10.51 -33.68
N ASP A 429 15.16 -11.14 -32.60
CA ASP A 429 16.58 -11.32 -32.30
C ASP A 429 17.28 -12.15 -33.39
N LYS A 430 16.72 -13.33 -33.71
CA LYS A 430 17.26 -14.23 -34.74
C LYS A 430 17.32 -13.59 -36.13
N ALA A 431 16.36 -12.73 -36.45
CA ALA A 431 16.28 -12.02 -37.73
C ALA A 431 17.16 -10.76 -37.78
N GLY A 432 17.82 -10.39 -36.67
CA GLY A 432 18.72 -9.25 -36.60
C GLY A 432 18.01 -7.89 -36.49
N VAL A 433 16.79 -7.86 -35.93
CA VAL A 433 16.14 -6.61 -35.50
C VAL A 433 16.97 -6.00 -34.37
N GLN A 434 17.14 -4.68 -34.39
CA GLN A 434 17.98 -3.97 -33.42
C GLN A 434 17.19 -2.91 -32.67
N VAL A 435 17.67 -2.59 -31.46
CA VAL A 435 17.21 -1.42 -30.71
C VAL A 435 17.39 -0.16 -31.58
N ASN A 436 16.41 0.74 -31.54
CA ASN A 436 16.27 1.94 -32.37
C ASN A 436 15.80 1.71 -33.81
N ASP A 437 15.59 0.47 -34.27
CA ASP A 437 14.94 0.25 -35.57
C ASP A 437 13.55 0.90 -35.59
N VAL A 438 13.27 1.68 -36.64
CA VAL A 438 11.97 2.32 -36.83
C VAL A 438 11.13 1.49 -37.78
N ILE A 439 10.05 0.89 -37.28
CA ILE A 439 9.18 0.00 -38.06
C ILE A 439 8.29 0.83 -38.99
N LEU A 440 8.52 0.72 -40.30
CA LEU A 440 7.79 1.45 -41.33
C LEU A 440 6.54 0.67 -41.80
N SER A 441 6.70 -0.63 -42.05
CA SER A 441 5.60 -1.51 -42.49
C SER A 441 5.85 -2.97 -42.12
N ILE A 442 4.77 -3.75 -42.04
CA ILE A 442 4.80 -5.21 -41.87
C ILE A 442 4.00 -5.82 -43.01
N ASN A 443 4.60 -6.76 -43.75
CA ASN A 443 4.02 -7.37 -44.94
C ASN A 443 3.49 -6.32 -45.94
N GLY A 444 4.30 -5.29 -46.21
CA GLY A 444 3.95 -4.15 -47.08
C GLY A 444 2.90 -3.19 -46.51
N SER A 445 2.29 -3.49 -45.37
CA SER A 445 1.27 -2.64 -44.75
C SER A 445 1.87 -1.68 -43.73
N ARG A 446 1.69 -0.37 -43.95
CA ARG A 446 2.25 0.70 -43.11
C ARG A 446 1.88 0.55 -41.62
N VAL A 447 2.84 0.77 -40.75
CA VAL A 447 2.67 0.82 -39.28
C VAL A 447 2.57 2.28 -38.84
N LYS A 448 1.47 2.64 -38.16
CA LYS A 448 1.28 4.00 -37.63
C LYS A 448 1.21 4.02 -36.11
N ARG A 449 0.73 2.95 -35.48
CA ARG A 449 0.50 2.85 -34.04
C ARG A 449 1.11 1.57 -33.49
N LEU A 450 1.37 1.54 -32.18
CA LEU A 450 1.86 0.38 -31.47
C LEU A 450 1.02 -0.89 -31.76
N LYS A 451 -0.30 -0.78 -31.61
CA LYS A 451 -1.26 -1.85 -31.92
C LYS A 451 -1.19 -2.42 -33.33
N ASP A 452 -0.71 -1.61 -34.28
CA ASP A 452 -0.59 -2.05 -35.66
C ASP A 452 0.52 -3.10 -35.82
N VAL A 453 1.55 -3.09 -34.97
CA VAL A 453 2.63 -4.09 -34.99
C VAL A 453 2.06 -5.45 -34.61
N PHE A 454 1.54 -5.57 -33.38
CA PHE A 454 0.96 -6.81 -32.86
C PHE A 454 -0.13 -7.34 -33.79
N LYS A 455 -1.11 -6.50 -34.17
CA LYS A 455 -2.19 -6.90 -35.09
C LYS A 455 -1.70 -7.43 -36.43
N LYS A 456 -0.65 -6.85 -37.01
CA LYS A 456 -0.14 -7.26 -38.33
C LYS A 456 0.71 -8.53 -38.25
N VAL A 457 1.56 -8.65 -37.23
CA VAL A 457 2.34 -9.87 -37.01
C VAL A 457 1.38 -11.04 -36.76
N SER A 458 0.42 -10.90 -35.85
CA SER A 458 -0.55 -11.96 -35.50
C SER A 458 -1.42 -12.41 -36.69
N LYS A 459 -1.57 -11.59 -37.73
CA LYS A 459 -2.29 -11.96 -38.96
C LYS A 459 -1.46 -12.78 -39.95
N SER A 460 -0.16 -12.93 -39.73
CA SER A 460 0.77 -13.66 -40.61
C SER A 460 0.67 -15.18 -40.41
N LYS A 461 -0.54 -15.73 -40.49
CA LYS A 461 -0.82 -17.13 -40.11
C LYS A 461 -0.15 -18.17 -41.01
N LYS A 462 0.22 -17.83 -42.24
CA LYS A 462 0.68 -18.79 -43.26
C LYS A 462 2.08 -18.52 -43.82
N LYS A 463 2.67 -17.36 -43.53
CA LYS A 463 3.96 -16.92 -44.09
C LYS A 463 4.75 -16.19 -43.01
N ASP A 464 6.06 -16.25 -43.14
CA ASP A 464 6.98 -15.48 -42.30
C ASP A 464 6.70 -13.98 -42.42
N PRO A 465 6.54 -13.25 -41.30
CA PRO A 465 6.36 -11.81 -41.33
C PRO A 465 7.60 -11.09 -41.86
N VAL A 466 7.40 -10.12 -42.76
CA VAL A 466 8.46 -9.25 -43.28
C VAL A 466 8.30 -7.86 -42.69
N LEU A 467 9.29 -7.41 -41.90
CA LEU A 467 9.38 -6.08 -41.32
C LEU A 467 10.23 -5.19 -42.22
N ARG A 468 9.64 -4.10 -42.72
CA ARG A 468 10.41 -3.00 -43.30
C ARG A 468 10.77 -2.03 -42.19
N VAL A 469 12.05 -1.93 -41.87
CA VAL A 469 12.57 -1.04 -40.84
C VAL A 469 13.45 0.05 -41.45
N ARG A 470 13.53 1.19 -40.77
CA ARG A 470 14.60 2.17 -41.01
C ARG A 470 15.60 2.05 -39.88
N ARG A 471 16.83 1.71 -40.23
CA ARG A 471 18.00 1.67 -39.34
C ARG A 471 18.92 2.80 -39.76
N ASP A 472 19.10 3.77 -38.88
CA ASP A 472 19.79 5.02 -39.21
C ASP A 472 19.19 5.70 -40.47
N GLN A 473 19.94 5.70 -41.58
CA GLN A 473 19.54 6.26 -42.87
C GLN A 473 19.12 5.18 -43.89
N GLU A 474 19.26 3.90 -43.57
CA GLU A 474 18.97 2.79 -44.47
C GLU A 474 17.58 2.20 -44.22
N VAL A 475 16.96 1.69 -45.28
CA VAL A 475 15.69 0.96 -45.20
C VAL A 475 15.94 -0.50 -45.53
N ILE A 476 15.62 -1.37 -44.59
CA ILE A 476 15.96 -2.80 -44.63
C ILE A 476 14.67 -3.61 -44.50
N ASP A 477 14.50 -4.63 -45.34
CA ASP A 477 13.44 -5.63 -45.19
C ASP A 477 14.01 -6.85 -44.45
N ILE A 478 13.44 -7.13 -43.27
CA ILE A 478 13.85 -8.21 -42.37
C ILE A 478 12.74 -9.27 -42.35
N THR A 479 13.07 -10.50 -42.76
CA THR A 479 12.14 -11.63 -42.68
C THR A 479 12.34 -12.35 -41.36
N MET A 480 11.27 -12.55 -40.59
CA MET A 480 11.34 -13.19 -39.28
C MET A 480 10.68 -14.57 -39.30
N GLU A 481 11.26 -15.52 -38.57
CA GLU A 481 10.65 -16.83 -38.35
C GLU A 481 9.26 -16.72 -37.71
N ARG A 482 8.28 -17.47 -38.23
CA ARG A 482 6.95 -17.54 -37.61
C ARG A 482 6.96 -18.42 -36.35
N VAL A 483 7.01 -17.79 -35.17
CA VAL A 483 6.80 -18.46 -33.87
C VAL A 483 5.43 -18.09 -33.30
N VAL A 484 4.68 -19.08 -32.81
CA VAL A 484 3.32 -18.90 -32.25
C VAL A 484 3.41 -18.71 -30.74
N GLY A 485 2.61 -17.77 -30.22
CA GLY A 485 2.48 -17.46 -28.80
C GLY A 485 1.23 -16.64 -28.52
N CYS A 486 1.06 -16.21 -27.27
CA CYS A 486 0.02 -15.28 -26.88
C CYS A 486 0.38 -13.87 -27.37
N PRO A 487 -0.45 -13.24 -28.24
CA PRO A 487 -0.07 -12.02 -28.96
C PRO A 487 -0.23 -10.72 -28.13
N TYR A 488 0.12 -10.76 -26.85
CA TYR A 488 0.11 -9.60 -25.97
C TYR A 488 1.52 -9.01 -25.88
N GLY A 489 1.65 -7.75 -26.24
CA GLY A 489 2.89 -7.00 -26.04
C GLY A 489 3.10 -6.62 -24.57
N SER A 490 4.34 -6.29 -24.23
CA SER A 490 4.69 -5.63 -22.97
C SER A 490 5.33 -4.27 -23.25
N PHE A 491 5.12 -3.32 -22.35
CA PHE A 491 5.76 -2.01 -22.41
C PHE A 491 6.12 -1.53 -21.01
N LEU A 492 7.42 -1.32 -20.77
CA LEU A 492 7.90 -0.75 -19.51
C LEU A 492 7.67 0.77 -19.54
N GLN A 493 6.87 1.27 -18.62
CA GLN A 493 6.57 2.68 -18.46
C GLN A 493 7.18 3.21 -17.16
N PRO A 494 7.82 4.40 -17.14
CA PRO A 494 8.25 4.98 -15.89
C PRO A 494 7.04 5.41 -15.04
N GLY A 495 7.03 4.97 -13.79
CA GLY A 495 5.97 5.22 -12.81
C GLY A 495 6.21 4.43 -11.51
N ASP A 496 5.46 4.78 -10.47
CA ASP A 496 5.50 4.20 -9.12
C ASP A 496 4.50 3.05 -8.90
N GLY A 497 3.65 2.78 -9.89
CA GLY A 497 2.68 1.68 -9.84
C GLY A 497 3.34 0.32 -9.57
N LEU A 498 2.57 -0.57 -8.94
CA LEU A 498 3.02 -1.91 -8.54
C LEU A 498 2.22 -3.02 -9.21
N ASP A 499 1.34 -2.67 -10.13
CA ASP A 499 0.53 -3.63 -10.87
C ASP A 499 0.82 -3.52 -12.35
N VAL A 500 0.84 -4.68 -13.01
CA VAL A 500 0.78 -4.76 -14.46
C VAL A 500 -0.67 -4.55 -14.86
N PHE A 501 -0.92 -3.69 -15.84
CA PHE A 501 -2.29 -3.42 -16.30
C PHE A 501 -2.38 -3.38 -17.82
N GLU A 502 -3.58 -3.61 -18.34
CA GLU A 502 -3.84 -3.49 -19.78
C GLU A 502 -3.81 -2.02 -20.24
N ASP A 503 -3.11 -1.72 -21.35
CA ASP A 503 -3.25 -0.44 -22.03
C ASP A 503 -4.67 -0.29 -22.57
N ARG A 504 -5.50 0.48 -21.88
CA ARG A 504 -6.90 0.75 -22.25
C ARG A 504 -7.07 1.30 -23.68
N ARG A 505 -6.02 1.88 -24.29
CA ARG A 505 -6.04 2.40 -25.67
C ARG A 505 -5.77 1.32 -26.72
N ASN A 506 -5.12 0.23 -26.34
CA ASN A 506 -4.54 -0.75 -27.25
C ASN A 506 -5.05 -2.18 -27.01
N ARG A 507 -5.39 -2.59 -25.78
CA ARG A 507 -5.86 -3.94 -25.39
C ARG A 507 -5.00 -5.14 -25.83
N ALA A 508 -3.89 -4.88 -26.50
CA ALA A 508 -2.91 -5.87 -26.95
C ALA A 508 -1.53 -5.57 -26.35
N THR A 509 -1.46 -4.72 -25.32
CA THR A 509 -0.21 -4.35 -24.66
C THR A 509 -0.45 -4.23 -23.16
N MET A 510 0.37 -4.92 -22.40
CA MET A 510 0.46 -4.81 -20.95
C MET A 510 1.46 -3.71 -20.62
N ILE A 511 1.08 -2.83 -19.69
CA ILE A 511 1.93 -1.78 -19.16
C ILE A 511 2.53 -2.29 -17.86
N ILE A 512 3.85 -2.29 -17.79
CA ILE A 512 4.62 -2.64 -16.61
C ILE A 512 5.19 -1.32 -16.07
N PRO A 513 4.79 -0.84 -14.89
CA PRO A 513 5.44 0.31 -14.29
C PRO A 513 6.85 -0.05 -13.80
N SER A 514 7.80 0.89 -13.88
CA SER A 514 9.15 0.69 -13.32
C SER A 514 9.17 0.50 -11.79
N GLY A 515 8.15 1.01 -11.08
CA GLY A 515 7.96 0.83 -9.64
C GLY A 515 7.82 -0.64 -9.25
N LEU A 516 7.11 -1.44 -10.05
CA LEU A 516 7.00 -2.88 -9.84
C LEU A 516 8.36 -3.57 -9.90
N LEU A 517 9.23 -3.24 -10.87
CA LEU A 517 10.58 -3.81 -10.96
C LEU A 517 11.49 -3.44 -9.79
N SER A 518 11.14 -2.37 -9.09
CA SER A 518 11.79 -1.89 -7.88
C SER A 518 11.28 -2.57 -6.61
N TYR A 519 10.14 -3.27 -6.69
CA TYR A 519 9.46 -3.96 -5.60
C TYR A 519 9.77 -5.46 -5.58
N ILE A 520 9.75 -6.09 -6.77
CA ILE A 520 9.97 -7.53 -6.92
C ILE A 520 11.44 -7.94 -6.74
N GLY A 521 11.65 -9.12 -6.16
CA GLY A 521 12.96 -9.69 -5.86
C GLY A 521 13.64 -10.40 -7.03
N GLY A 522 12.92 -10.75 -8.09
CA GLY A 522 13.44 -11.61 -9.16
C GLY A 522 12.58 -11.68 -10.43
N ASP A 523 13.02 -12.50 -11.38
CA ASP A 523 12.28 -12.73 -12.63
C ASP A 523 11.07 -13.64 -12.42
N GLU A 524 11.09 -14.48 -11.38
CA GLU A 524 9.98 -15.33 -10.97
C GLU A 524 8.76 -14.49 -10.61
N GLU A 525 8.92 -13.50 -9.74
CA GLU A 525 7.85 -12.57 -9.34
C GLU A 525 7.41 -11.68 -10.52
N LEU A 526 8.35 -11.22 -11.36
CA LEU A 526 8.01 -10.48 -12.58
C LEU A 526 7.16 -11.35 -13.52
N ALA A 527 7.50 -12.63 -13.62
CA ALA A 527 6.81 -13.56 -14.47
C ALA A 527 5.39 -13.82 -13.98
N ILE A 528 5.19 -13.98 -12.67
CA ILE A 528 3.87 -14.15 -12.05
C ILE A 528 2.97 -12.92 -12.32
N GLU A 529 3.50 -11.72 -12.16
CA GLU A 529 2.74 -10.48 -12.42
C GLU A 529 2.33 -10.31 -13.88
N ILE A 530 3.27 -10.53 -14.81
CA ILE A 530 2.99 -10.44 -16.24
C ILE A 530 2.03 -11.55 -16.66
N SER A 531 2.20 -12.77 -16.16
CA SER A 531 1.35 -13.91 -16.54
C SER A 531 -0.05 -13.81 -15.95
N HIS A 532 -0.21 -13.27 -14.73
CA HIS A 532 -1.51 -12.93 -14.15
C HIS A 532 -2.27 -11.95 -15.08
N GLN A 533 -1.62 -10.86 -15.52
CA GLN A 533 -2.25 -9.94 -16.46
C GLN A 533 -2.50 -10.56 -17.85
N MET A 534 -1.63 -11.46 -18.33
CA MET A 534 -1.91 -12.25 -19.54
C MET A 534 -3.17 -13.09 -19.34
N GLY A 535 -3.38 -13.66 -18.15
CA GLY A 535 -4.57 -14.41 -17.78
C GLY A 535 -5.85 -13.60 -17.99
N HIS A 536 -5.90 -12.37 -17.47
CA HIS A 536 -7.01 -11.45 -17.73
C HIS A 536 -7.23 -11.19 -19.22
N ASN A 537 -6.16 -10.97 -19.98
CA ASN A 537 -6.28 -10.69 -21.41
C ASN A 537 -6.83 -11.90 -22.20
N ILE A 538 -6.46 -13.13 -21.80
CA ILE A 538 -6.94 -14.39 -22.42
C ILE A 538 -8.41 -14.62 -22.08
N LEU A 539 -8.77 -14.45 -20.81
CA LEU A 539 -10.13 -14.66 -20.31
C LEU A 539 -11.09 -13.58 -20.77
N ARG A 540 -10.57 -12.42 -21.20
CA ARG A 540 -11.33 -11.21 -21.57
C ARG A 540 -12.29 -10.77 -20.48
N SER A 541 -11.91 -11.00 -19.24
CA SER A 541 -12.74 -10.78 -18.06
C SER A 541 -11.96 -9.95 -17.04
N TYR A 542 -12.64 -8.93 -16.52
CA TYR A 542 -12.07 -7.93 -15.63
C TYR A 542 -13.14 -7.60 -14.57
N GLN A 543 -12.70 -7.39 -13.32
CA GLN A 543 -13.48 -6.74 -12.25
C GLN A 543 -14.47 -7.62 -11.44
N ASP A 544 -14.29 -8.95 -11.40
CA ASP A 544 -14.97 -9.86 -10.45
C ASP A 544 -13.94 -10.76 -9.72
N PRO A 545 -14.09 -11.03 -8.41
CA PRO A 545 -13.26 -11.96 -7.64
C PRO A 545 -13.05 -13.35 -8.28
N GLU A 546 -14.04 -13.89 -8.99
CA GLU A 546 -13.88 -15.16 -9.70
C GLU A 546 -12.90 -15.04 -10.88
N ASP A 547 -12.87 -13.89 -11.54
CA ASP A 547 -11.96 -13.65 -12.66
C ASP A 547 -10.52 -13.48 -12.20
N GLU A 548 -10.30 -12.85 -11.05
CA GLU A 548 -8.97 -12.75 -10.42
C GLU A 548 -8.40 -14.14 -10.11
N LYS A 549 -9.22 -15.05 -9.54
CA LYS A 549 -8.80 -16.44 -9.28
C LYS A 549 -8.47 -17.20 -10.56
N ARG A 550 -9.28 -17.02 -11.60
CA ARG A 550 -9.04 -17.64 -12.90
C ARG A 550 -7.78 -17.09 -13.55
N ALA A 551 -7.54 -15.78 -13.44
CA ALA A 551 -6.32 -15.13 -13.92
C ALA A 551 -5.09 -15.59 -13.14
N ASP A 552 -5.17 -15.74 -11.80
CA ASP A 552 -4.11 -16.30 -10.97
C ASP A 552 -3.75 -17.72 -11.40
N LYS A 553 -4.74 -18.63 -11.50
CA LYS A 553 -4.52 -20.02 -11.91
C LYS A 553 -3.90 -20.09 -13.31
N LEU A 554 -4.45 -19.34 -14.25
CA LEU A 554 -3.99 -19.34 -15.64
C LEU A 554 -2.58 -18.74 -15.76
N GLY A 555 -2.32 -17.65 -15.05
CA GLY A 555 -1.02 -16.98 -15.01
C GLY A 555 0.06 -17.87 -14.41
N LEU A 556 -0.21 -18.54 -13.30
CA LEU A 556 0.74 -19.48 -12.68
C LEU A 556 1.03 -20.67 -13.59
N GLN A 557 0.03 -21.18 -14.30
CA GLN A 557 0.23 -22.22 -15.31
C GLN A 557 1.16 -21.74 -16.43
N ILE A 558 0.95 -20.52 -16.96
CA ILE A 558 1.82 -19.94 -18.01
C ILE A 558 3.26 -19.74 -17.48
N ALA A 559 3.42 -19.24 -16.24
CA ALA A 559 4.73 -19.03 -15.63
C ALA A 559 5.48 -20.36 -15.40
N SER A 560 4.79 -21.40 -14.91
CA SER A 560 5.35 -22.75 -14.78
C SER A 560 5.73 -23.34 -16.14
N LEU A 561 4.87 -23.23 -17.16
CA LEU A 561 5.18 -23.68 -18.53
C LEU A 561 6.39 -22.95 -19.12
N ALA A 562 6.58 -21.68 -18.76
CA ALA A 562 7.76 -20.93 -19.14
C ALA A 562 9.02 -21.39 -18.39
N GLY A 563 8.91 -22.19 -17.33
CA GLY A 563 10.02 -22.69 -16.52
C GLY A 563 10.47 -21.69 -15.45
N TYR A 564 9.55 -20.88 -14.93
CA TYR A 564 9.75 -20.10 -13.71
C TYR A 564 9.34 -20.91 -12.48
N ASP A 565 10.04 -20.71 -11.36
CA ASP A 565 9.66 -21.30 -10.07
C ASP A 565 8.44 -20.55 -9.50
N VAL A 566 7.29 -21.21 -9.53
CA VAL A 566 6.02 -20.69 -9.02
C VAL A 566 5.73 -21.15 -7.59
N THR A 567 6.60 -21.97 -6.98
CA THR A 567 6.35 -22.55 -5.65
C THR A 567 6.25 -21.47 -4.56
N LYS A 568 6.94 -20.35 -4.75
CA LYS A 568 6.91 -19.18 -3.86
C LYS A 568 5.81 -18.17 -4.21
N ALA A 569 4.96 -18.44 -5.19
CA ALA A 569 3.90 -17.52 -5.58
C ALA A 569 2.95 -17.18 -4.42
N HIS A 570 2.63 -18.18 -3.58
CA HIS A 570 1.80 -17.96 -2.39
C HIS A 570 2.46 -17.02 -1.39
N VAL A 571 3.77 -17.13 -1.17
CA VAL A 571 4.52 -16.21 -0.32
C VAL A 571 4.45 -14.82 -0.91
N TYR A 572 4.80 -14.65 -2.20
CA TYR A 572 4.77 -13.36 -2.88
C TYR A 572 3.38 -12.70 -2.84
N TRP A 573 2.29 -13.46 -3.03
CA TRP A 573 0.93 -12.93 -2.95
C TRP A 573 0.50 -12.61 -1.52
N ASP A 574 0.88 -13.43 -0.54
CA ASP A 574 0.64 -13.13 0.88
C ASP A 574 1.35 -11.82 1.25
N GLU A 575 2.58 -11.62 0.76
CA GLU A 575 3.30 -10.35 0.89
C GLU A 575 2.57 -9.21 0.19
N LYS A 576 2.30 -9.32 -1.11
CA LYS A 576 1.66 -8.25 -1.90
C LYS A 576 0.28 -7.88 -1.33
N SER A 577 -0.47 -8.86 -0.85
CA SER A 577 -1.77 -8.65 -0.20
C SER A 577 -1.65 -7.87 1.12
N ALA A 578 -0.54 -8.04 1.85
CA ALA A 578 -0.22 -7.21 3.00
C ALA A 578 0.03 -5.72 2.65
N HIS A 579 0.37 -5.40 1.40
CA HIS A 579 0.76 -4.05 0.97
C HIS A 579 -0.37 -3.27 0.27
N GLN A 580 -1.26 -3.93 -0.48
CA GLN A 580 -2.25 -3.28 -1.35
C GLN A 580 -3.52 -2.79 -0.63
N TRP A 581 -3.66 -3.06 0.66
CA TRP A 581 -4.83 -2.66 1.45
C TRP A 581 -5.17 -1.16 1.31
N TRP A 582 -4.15 -0.29 1.25
CA TRP A 582 -4.33 1.16 1.14
C TRP A 582 -4.82 1.62 -0.24
N GLN A 583 -4.40 0.95 -1.33
CA GLN A 583 -4.88 1.27 -2.69
C GLN A 583 -6.33 0.80 -2.88
N ILE A 584 -6.72 -0.31 -2.26
CA ILE A 584 -8.08 -0.85 -2.36
C ILE A 584 -9.05 -0.08 -1.44
N ALA A 585 -8.60 0.39 -0.28
CA ALA A 585 -9.41 1.20 0.65
C ALA A 585 -9.82 2.56 0.06
N GLY A 586 -9.07 3.10 -0.92
CA GLY A 586 -9.43 4.31 -1.64
C GLY A 586 -10.57 4.15 -2.65
N GLU A 587 -10.85 2.92 -3.12
CA GLU A 587 -11.83 2.66 -4.18
C GLU A 587 -13.03 1.78 -3.79
N MET A 588 -13.09 1.16 -2.60
CA MET A 588 -14.23 0.31 -2.22
C MET A 588 -14.75 0.49 -0.79
N THR A 589 -16.04 0.77 -0.70
CA THR A 589 -16.85 0.79 0.53
C THR A 589 -17.16 -0.63 1.01
N SER A 590 -16.21 -1.31 1.67
CA SER A 590 -16.42 -2.27 2.78
C SER A 590 -15.17 -3.12 3.06
N GLN A 591 -14.61 -3.01 4.27
CA GLN A 591 -13.43 -3.77 4.71
C GLN A 591 -13.62 -5.30 4.67
N ASN A 592 -14.86 -5.79 4.88
CA ASN A 592 -15.14 -7.24 4.88
C ASN A 592 -15.13 -7.90 3.49
N VAL A 593 -15.29 -7.13 2.41
CA VAL A 593 -15.27 -7.67 1.04
C VAL A 593 -13.84 -7.85 0.56
N VAL A 594 -12.97 -6.87 0.82
CA VAL A 594 -11.55 -6.88 0.43
C VAL A 594 -10.77 -8.02 1.10
N HIS A 595 -10.92 -8.18 2.43
CA HIS A 595 -10.24 -9.28 3.14
C HIS A 595 -10.67 -10.65 2.61
N GLY A 596 -11.98 -10.81 2.44
CA GLY A 596 -12.52 -12.06 1.96
C GLY A 596 -12.14 -12.41 0.52
N GLU A 597 -11.90 -11.45 -0.35
CA GLU A 597 -11.44 -11.69 -1.74
C GLU A 597 -9.96 -12.09 -1.76
N MET A 598 -9.12 -11.42 -0.98
CA MET A 598 -7.70 -11.76 -0.86
C MET A 598 -7.46 -13.16 -0.29
N ALA A 599 -8.22 -13.57 0.74
CA ALA A 599 -8.14 -14.94 1.25
C ALA A 599 -8.54 -16.00 0.21
N LEU A 600 -9.52 -15.71 -0.65
CA LEU A 600 -9.92 -16.62 -1.72
C LEU A 600 -8.83 -16.78 -2.78
N ARG A 601 -8.16 -15.69 -3.15
CA ARG A 601 -7.00 -15.72 -4.06
C ARG A 601 -5.81 -16.45 -3.44
N ALA A 602 -5.44 -16.14 -2.20
CA ALA A 602 -4.36 -16.81 -1.48
C ALA A 602 -4.59 -18.33 -1.39
N HIS A 603 -5.83 -18.74 -1.08
CA HIS A 603 -6.22 -20.15 -1.10
C HIS A 603 -6.04 -20.78 -2.49
N THR A 604 -6.52 -20.10 -3.55
CA THR A 604 -6.40 -20.59 -4.94
C THR A 604 -4.95 -20.79 -5.36
N ILE A 605 -4.08 -19.84 -5.01
CA ILE A 605 -2.65 -19.89 -5.32
C ILE A 605 -1.97 -21.03 -4.56
N ARG A 606 -2.28 -21.22 -3.27
CA ARG A 606 -1.71 -22.34 -2.50
C ARG A 606 -2.16 -23.70 -3.02
N LYS A 607 -3.43 -23.84 -3.42
CA LYS A 607 -3.93 -25.05 -4.09
C LYS A 607 -3.12 -25.34 -5.36
N PHE A 608 -2.93 -24.34 -6.22
CA PHE A 608 -2.11 -24.51 -7.42
C PHE A 608 -0.66 -24.90 -7.09
N VAL A 609 -0.03 -24.24 -6.12
CA VAL A 609 1.35 -24.54 -5.70
C VAL A 609 1.47 -25.97 -5.18
N SER A 610 0.50 -26.45 -4.39
CA SER A 610 0.46 -27.82 -3.89
C SER A 610 0.37 -28.84 -5.04
N GLU A 611 -0.53 -28.61 -5.99
CA GLU A 611 -0.69 -29.44 -7.20
C GLU A 611 0.61 -29.47 -8.03
N GLU A 612 1.29 -28.33 -8.14
CA GLU A 612 2.53 -28.20 -8.90
C GLU A 612 3.73 -28.88 -8.21
N LEU A 613 3.85 -28.76 -6.89
CA LEU A 613 4.86 -29.48 -6.10
C LEU A 613 4.69 -31.00 -6.23
N HIS A 614 3.43 -31.48 -6.21
CA HIS A 614 3.12 -32.88 -6.46
C HIS A 614 3.52 -33.30 -7.89
N ARG A 615 3.23 -32.47 -8.90
CA ARG A 615 3.65 -32.72 -10.30
C ARG A 615 5.18 -32.84 -10.44
N LEU A 616 5.93 -32.07 -9.64
CA LEU A 616 7.39 -32.05 -9.64
C LEU A 616 8.04 -33.13 -8.76
N GLY A 617 7.25 -33.93 -8.02
CA GLY A 617 7.75 -34.98 -7.13
C GLY A 617 8.50 -34.45 -5.89
N ALA A 618 8.17 -33.23 -5.43
CA ALA A 618 8.83 -32.55 -4.33
C ALA A 618 8.04 -32.66 -3.00
N GLU A 619 7.64 -33.88 -2.62
CA GLU A 619 6.71 -34.16 -1.50
C GLU A 619 7.23 -33.75 -0.10
N ASP A 620 8.56 -33.66 0.09
CA ASP A 620 9.16 -33.44 1.42
C ASP A 620 9.20 -31.97 1.89
N SER A 621 8.77 -31.02 1.07
CA SER A 621 8.76 -29.60 1.43
C SER A 621 7.35 -29.02 1.37
N VAL A 622 6.77 -28.80 2.56
CA VAL A 622 5.50 -28.10 2.85
C VAL A 622 4.25 -29.00 2.79
N LEU A 623 3.90 -29.57 3.96
CA LEU A 623 2.52 -29.93 4.26
C LEU A 623 1.69 -28.63 4.32
N ILE A 624 1.08 -28.22 3.21
CA ILE A 624 -0.01 -27.25 3.24
C ILE A 624 -1.21 -28.02 3.81
N GLU A 625 -1.63 -27.68 5.03
CA GLU A 625 -2.74 -28.37 5.72
C GLU A 625 -3.99 -28.45 4.82
N ASN A 626 -4.37 -29.69 4.55
CA ASN A 626 -5.45 -30.11 3.67
C ASN A 626 -6.82 -29.99 4.36
N GLU A 627 -7.31 -28.79 4.63
CA GLU A 627 -8.75 -28.54 4.83
C GLU A 627 -9.32 -27.89 3.56
N TRP A 628 -9.68 -28.75 2.60
CA TRP A 628 -10.07 -28.37 1.25
C TRP A 628 -11.52 -27.88 1.17
N LEU A 629 -11.73 -26.74 0.50
CA LEU A 629 -13.04 -26.34 -0.02
C LEU A 629 -13.50 -27.36 -1.07
N PRO A 630 -14.71 -27.95 -0.99
CA PRO A 630 -15.29 -28.61 -2.14
C PRO A 630 -15.55 -27.57 -3.24
N GLU A 631 -15.16 -27.90 -4.49
CA GLU A 631 -15.52 -27.13 -5.67
C GLU A 631 -17.04 -27.09 -5.76
N ALA A 632 -17.63 -25.94 -5.44
CA ALA A 632 -19.06 -25.75 -5.55
C ALA A 632 -19.41 -25.52 -7.03
N ASP A 633 -19.81 -26.58 -7.73
CA ASP A 633 -20.68 -26.51 -8.92
C ASP A 633 -22.11 -26.02 -8.56
N ALA A 634 -22.26 -25.21 -7.51
CA ALA A 634 -23.53 -24.62 -7.14
C ALA A 634 -23.70 -23.33 -7.94
N PRO A 635 -24.83 -23.13 -8.64
CA PRO A 635 -25.14 -21.83 -9.21
C PRO A 635 -25.10 -20.81 -8.08
N VAL A 636 -24.34 -19.73 -8.29
CA VAL A 636 -24.45 -18.53 -7.46
C VAL A 636 -25.89 -18.05 -7.61
N GLU A 637 -26.75 -18.39 -6.65
CA GLU A 637 -27.93 -17.57 -6.40
C GLU A 637 -27.39 -16.17 -6.14
N SER A 638 -27.64 -15.28 -7.10
CA SER A 638 -27.51 -13.84 -6.89
C SER A 638 -28.16 -13.54 -5.54
N ALA A 639 -27.42 -12.95 -4.61
CA ALA A 639 -27.95 -12.47 -3.34
C ALA A 639 -28.90 -11.28 -3.58
N ALA A 640 -30.03 -11.53 -4.24
CA ALA A 640 -31.20 -10.71 -4.29
C ALA A 640 -32.10 -11.17 -3.14
N GLY A 641 -31.89 -10.62 -1.94
CA GLY A 641 -32.68 -11.08 -0.80
C GLY A 641 -32.25 -10.62 0.58
N HIS A 642 -31.72 -9.41 0.75
CA HIS A 642 -31.82 -8.75 2.05
C HIS A 642 -32.86 -7.64 1.91
N ALA A 643 -34.07 -7.87 2.44
CA ALA A 643 -35.06 -6.82 2.58
C ALA A 643 -34.44 -5.62 3.34
N PRO A 644 -34.65 -4.38 2.90
CA PRO A 644 -34.22 -3.22 3.68
C PRO A 644 -34.95 -3.22 5.03
N MET A 645 -34.22 -2.93 6.12
CA MET A 645 -34.87 -2.60 7.39
C MET A 645 -35.80 -1.39 7.16
N PRO A 646 -37.01 -1.39 7.72
CA PRO A 646 -37.83 -0.19 7.79
C PRO A 646 -37.06 0.93 8.48
N ILE A 647 -37.00 2.12 7.86
CA ILE A 647 -36.19 3.27 8.32
C ILE A 647 -36.83 3.96 9.55
N GLU A 648 -38.02 3.54 9.97
CA GLU A 648 -38.75 4.18 11.06
C GLU A 648 -38.13 3.93 12.45
N ASP A 649 -37.12 3.05 12.56
CA ASP A 649 -36.45 2.68 13.81
C ASP A 649 -34.97 3.15 13.91
N VAL A 650 -34.55 4.13 13.11
CA VAL A 650 -33.16 4.63 13.15
C VAL A 650 -32.96 5.59 14.33
N ASN A 651 -32.52 5.05 15.47
CA ASN A 651 -32.01 5.83 16.59
C ASN A 651 -30.48 5.63 16.65
N CYS A 652 -29.71 6.52 16.04
CA CYS A 652 -28.26 6.40 15.93
C CYS A 652 -27.56 7.07 17.12
N SER A 653 -26.64 6.35 17.75
CA SER A 653 -25.87 6.80 18.92
C SER A 653 -24.52 7.41 18.52
N THR A 654 -24.06 7.18 17.30
CA THR A 654 -22.74 7.63 16.81
C THR A 654 -22.78 8.08 15.34
N PRO A 655 -21.83 8.93 14.88
CA PRO A 655 -21.76 9.38 13.49
C PRO A 655 -21.47 8.24 12.49
N PHE A 656 -20.86 7.14 12.97
CA PHE A 656 -20.54 5.96 12.17
C PHE A 656 -21.78 5.10 11.87
N GLU A 657 -22.69 4.94 12.84
CA GLU A 657 -23.98 4.24 12.64
C GLU A 657 -24.86 4.96 11.60
N LEU A 658 -24.81 6.29 11.60
CA LEU A 658 -25.53 7.14 10.66
C LEU A 658 -25.01 6.95 9.22
N THR A 659 -23.68 6.83 9.08
CA THR A 659 -23.00 6.58 7.80
C THR A 659 -23.27 5.17 7.27
N LEU A 660 -23.31 4.17 8.15
CA LEU A 660 -23.59 2.77 7.80
C LEU A 660 -25.05 2.58 7.38
N ALA A 661 -26.01 3.18 8.09
CA ALA A 661 -27.43 3.15 7.72
C ALA A 661 -27.69 3.86 6.37
N CYS A 662 -27.00 4.98 6.13
CA CYS A 662 -27.08 5.74 4.88
C CYS A 662 -26.32 5.11 3.70
N SER A 663 -25.37 4.18 3.94
CA SER A 663 -24.56 3.52 2.90
C SER A 663 -25.37 2.71 1.89
N LYS A 664 -26.60 2.30 2.25
CA LYS A 664 -27.54 1.61 1.35
C LYS A 664 -28.24 2.57 0.37
N ALA A 665 -28.25 3.87 0.64
CA ALA A 665 -28.54 4.88 -0.38
C ALA A 665 -27.22 5.15 -1.13
N LYS A 666 -27.24 5.41 -2.44
CA LYS A 666 -26.02 5.87 -3.13
C LYS A 666 -25.63 7.19 -2.45
N GLY A 667 -24.62 7.15 -1.57
CA GLY A 667 -24.34 8.19 -0.59
C GLY A 667 -24.14 9.59 -1.20
N PRO A 668 -23.94 10.63 -0.36
CA PRO A 668 -23.90 11.99 -0.83
C PRO A 668 -22.58 12.34 -1.54
N ARG A 669 -22.49 11.88 -2.79
CA ARG A 669 -21.30 11.97 -3.65
C ARG A 669 -21.17 13.33 -4.34
N LYS A 670 -22.27 14.08 -4.48
CA LYS A 670 -22.29 15.36 -5.19
C LYS A 670 -22.23 16.51 -4.18
N LYS A 671 -21.20 17.35 -4.30
CA LYS A 671 -21.12 18.64 -3.59
C LYS A 671 -21.98 19.64 -4.33
N ILE A 672 -22.84 20.35 -3.61
CA ILE A 672 -23.62 21.47 -4.14
C ILE A 672 -23.45 22.66 -3.20
N SER A 673 -23.63 23.86 -3.76
CA SER A 673 -23.70 25.08 -2.95
C SER A 673 -25.02 25.78 -3.24
N MET A 674 -25.76 26.14 -2.18
CA MET A 674 -26.99 26.95 -2.25
C MET A 674 -26.77 28.18 -1.39
N ASP A 675 -26.87 29.38 -1.97
CA ASP A 675 -26.65 30.68 -1.31
C ASP A 675 -25.37 30.75 -0.45
N GLY A 676 -24.28 30.13 -0.96
CA GLY A 676 -22.97 30.11 -0.30
C GLY A 676 -22.79 29.01 0.75
N LEU A 677 -23.80 28.17 1.00
CA LEU A 677 -23.73 27.04 1.92
C LEU A 677 -23.30 25.76 1.18
N GLY A 678 -22.19 25.17 1.59
CA GLY A 678 -21.68 23.90 1.05
C GLY A 678 -22.40 22.69 1.63
N MET A 679 -23.01 21.87 0.77
CA MET A 679 -23.79 20.69 1.14
C MET A 679 -23.36 19.47 0.33
N ARG A 680 -23.54 18.27 0.91
CA ARG A 680 -23.41 17.01 0.16
C ARG A 680 -24.79 16.40 -0.06
N VAL A 681 -25.05 15.99 -1.29
CA VAL A 681 -26.34 15.43 -1.70
C VAL A 681 -26.18 14.04 -2.27
N GLY A 682 -27.00 13.13 -1.75
CA GLY A 682 -27.10 11.73 -2.14
C GLY A 682 -28.52 11.38 -2.50
N SER A 683 -28.72 10.34 -3.30
CA SER A 683 -30.06 9.92 -3.69
C SER A 683 -30.21 8.42 -3.68
N SER A 684 -31.40 7.96 -3.28
CA SER A 684 -31.75 6.54 -3.37
C SER A 684 -32.44 6.24 -4.71
N ALA A 685 -32.54 4.94 -5.06
CA ALA A 685 -33.20 4.52 -6.30
C ALA A 685 -34.72 4.77 -6.33
N ASN A 686 -35.31 5.02 -5.16
CA ASN A 686 -36.75 5.12 -4.91
C ASN A 686 -37.24 6.56 -4.61
N GLY A 687 -36.53 7.60 -5.05
CA GLY A 687 -37.06 8.98 -5.02
C GLY A 687 -36.80 9.78 -3.74
N ARG A 688 -35.86 9.33 -2.89
CA ARG A 688 -35.46 10.05 -1.67
C ARG A 688 -34.10 10.70 -1.85
N ILE A 689 -33.98 11.92 -1.32
CA ILE A 689 -32.78 12.73 -1.40
C ILE A 689 -32.27 13.02 0.01
N LEU A 690 -31.00 12.72 0.22
CA LEU A 690 -30.29 12.97 1.46
C LEU A 690 -29.47 14.25 1.31
N PHE A 691 -29.73 15.23 2.17
CA PHE A 691 -28.96 16.45 2.33
C PHE A 691 -28.16 16.40 3.64
N MET A 692 -26.85 16.60 3.56
CA MET A 692 -25.95 16.66 4.73
C MET A 692 -25.24 18.02 4.82
N MET A 693 -25.16 18.58 6.04
CA MET A 693 -24.51 19.86 6.34
C MET A 693 -23.51 19.74 7.51
N PRO A 694 -22.36 20.46 7.50
CA PRO A 694 -21.70 21.16 6.39
C PRO A 694 -20.66 20.26 5.66
N GLU A 695 -20.07 20.81 4.58
CA GLU A 695 -19.29 20.13 3.54
C GLU A 695 -18.02 19.37 4.01
N ASP A 696 -17.45 19.75 5.16
CA ASP A 696 -16.26 19.14 5.76
C ASP A 696 -16.55 18.73 7.21
N PHE A 697 -16.58 17.42 7.46
CA PHE A 697 -16.78 16.88 8.82
C PHE A 697 -15.62 17.25 9.77
N GLU A 698 -14.44 17.57 9.23
CA GLU A 698 -13.26 18.04 9.97
C GLU A 698 -13.44 19.45 10.58
N GLN A 699 -14.33 20.29 10.04
CA GLN A 699 -14.59 21.63 10.57
C GLN A 699 -15.69 21.68 11.64
N LEU A 700 -16.40 20.56 11.87
CA LEU A 700 -17.38 20.45 12.97
C LEU A 700 -16.72 20.45 14.35
N VAL A 701 -15.42 20.21 14.42
CA VAL A 701 -14.65 20.17 15.69
C VAL A 701 -14.35 21.57 16.22
N ASP A 702 -14.38 22.60 15.36
CA ASP A 702 -13.97 23.98 15.68
C ASP A 702 -15.12 25.01 15.71
N LEU A 703 -16.37 24.61 15.49
CA LEU A 703 -17.53 25.51 15.57
C LEU A 703 -18.17 25.45 16.98
N ASP A 704 -18.40 26.61 17.59
CA ASP A 704 -19.22 26.69 18.80
C ASP A 704 -20.62 26.10 18.52
N LEU A 705 -21.00 25.13 19.35
CA LEU A 705 -22.27 24.39 19.34
C LEU A 705 -23.50 25.31 19.36
N ALA A 706 -23.38 26.56 19.83
CA ALA A 706 -24.44 27.56 19.77
C ALA A 706 -24.74 28.07 18.35
N THR A 707 -23.79 27.99 17.41
CA THR A 707 -23.92 28.45 16.02
C THR A 707 -24.76 27.50 15.16
N ILE A 708 -25.00 26.28 15.62
CA ILE A 708 -25.76 25.22 14.92
C ILE A 708 -27.27 25.29 15.24
N ALA A 709 -27.69 26.16 16.16
CA ALA A 709 -29.01 26.08 16.79
C ALA A 709 -30.13 26.98 16.23
N THR A 710 -30.00 27.64 15.07
CA THR A 710 -31.14 28.38 14.48
C THR A 710 -31.46 27.92 13.05
N ASN A 711 -32.74 27.63 12.85
CA ASN A 711 -33.37 26.89 11.75
C ASN A 711 -33.39 27.64 10.40
N ASP A 712 -32.47 28.56 10.17
CA ASP A 712 -32.45 29.41 8.95
C ASP A 712 -31.98 28.61 7.73
N ARG A 713 -31.08 27.64 7.94
CA ARG A 713 -30.54 26.76 6.88
C ARG A 713 -31.58 25.83 6.28
N PHE A 714 -32.57 25.43 7.08
CA PHE A 714 -33.71 24.65 6.61
C PHE A 714 -34.70 25.50 5.83
N ASN A 715 -34.97 26.71 6.30
CA ASN A 715 -35.90 27.63 5.64
C ASN A 715 -35.42 28.02 4.24
N VAL A 716 -34.11 28.27 4.05
CA VAL A 716 -33.52 28.51 2.72
C VAL A 716 -33.67 27.31 1.78
N LEU A 717 -33.48 26.09 2.29
CA LEU A 717 -33.66 24.86 1.51
C LEU A 717 -35.12 24.67 1.09
N ILE A 718 -36.07 24.90 2.00
CA ILE A 718 -37.51 24.80 1.72
C ILE A 718 -37.97 25.90 0.76
N GLU A 719 -37.60 27.17 0.97
CA GLU A 719 -37.95 28.28 0.06
C GLU A 719 -37.42 28.05 -1.36
N THR A 720 -36.21 27.51 -1.49
CA THR A 720 -35.64 27.18 -2.80
C THR A 720 -36.42 26.04 -3.50
N LEU A 721 -36.84 25.02 -2.75
CA LEU A 721 -37.60 23.90 -3.29
C LEU A 721 -39.04 24.31 -3.65
N GLU A 722 -39.66 25.19 -2.86
CA GLU A 722 -41.01 25.71 -3.10
C GLU A 722 -41.05 26.66 -4.31
N ASN A 723 -40.03 27.49 -4.52
CA ASN A 723 -39.92 28.37 -5.70
C ASN A 723 -39.81 27.61 -7.03
N GLU A 724 -39.25 26.39 -7.01
CA GLU A 724 -39.11 25.51 -8.19
C GLU A 724 -40.35 24.63 -8.44
N SER A 725 -41.47 24.88 -7.73
CA SER A 725 -42.71 24.08 -7.82
C SER A 725 -42.53 22.59 -7.49
N LEU A 726 -41.56 22.25 -6.62
CA LEU A 726 -41.28 20.88 -6.20
C LEU A 726 -41.98 20.58 -4.87
N GLN A 727 -43.02 19.73 -4.87
CA GLN A 727 -43.67 19.33 -3.61
C GLN A 727 -42.89 18.20 -2.91
N ALA A 728 -42.46 18.46 -1.68
CA ALA A 728 -41.92 17.46 -0.77
C ALA A 728 -43.07 16.69 -0.10
N VAL A 729 -43.05 15.35 -0.19
CA VAL A 729 -44.07 14.46 0.39
C VAL A 729 -43.78 14.19 1.87
N ARG A 730 -42.51 14.07 2.24
CA ARG A 730 -42.08 13.82 3.63
C ARG A 730 -40.68 14.35 3.86
N VAL A 731 -40.45 14.96 5.02
CA VAL A 731 -39.13 15.47 5.45
C VAL A 731 -38.78 14.89 6.81
N ILE A 732 -37.59 14.29 6.91
CA ILE A 732 -37.10 13.63 8.13
C ILE A 732 -35.77 14.26 8.53
N PRO A 733 -35.67 14.91 9.70
CA PRO A 733 -34.41 15.44 10.21
C PRO A 733 -33.48 14.30 10.66
N LEU A 734 -32.19 14.46 10.41
CA LEU A 734 -31.14 13.57 10.88
C LEU A 734 -30.44 14.21 12.06
N ASN A 735 -30.52 13.56 13.21
CA ASN A 735 -29.99 14.11 14.46
C ASN A 735 -28.69 13.43 14.86
N TYR A 736 -27.76 14.20 15.41
CA TYR A 736 -26.64 13.72 16.19
C TYR A 736 -26.72 14.36 17.58
N GLU A 737 -26.85 13.53 18.61
CA GLU A 737 -27.27 13.97 19.95
C GLU A 737 -28.56 14.83 19.90
N SER A 738 -28.49 16.11 20.26
CA SER A 738 -29.63 17.05 20.26
C SER A 738 -29.66 18.00 19.06
N GLN A 739 -28.78 17.83 18.05
CA GLN A 739 -28.65 18.74 16.92
C GLN A 739 -28.95 18.08 15.57
N ILE A 740 -29.57 18.84 14.65
CA ILE A 740 -29.88 18.39 13.29
C ILE A 740 -28.67 18.59 12.38
N ILE A 741 -28.13 17.50 11.84
CA ILE A 741 -26.94 17.48 10.96
C ILE A 741 -27.27 17.26 9.47
N GLY A 742 -28.55 17.04 9.16
CA GLY A 742 -29.02 16.86 7.79
C GLY A 742 -30.50 16.57 7.70
N TYR A 743 -31.00 16.39 6.48
CA TYR A 743 -32.40 16.08 6.21
C TYR A 743 -32.51 15.00 5.12
N LEU A 744 -33.44 14.07 5.30
CA LEU A 744 -33.90 13.16 4.26
C LEU A 744 -35.25 13.66 3.74
N ILE A 745 -35.31 13.99 2.45
CA ILE A 745 -36.50 14.53 1.79
C ILE A 745 -37.01 13.53 0.76
N GLU A 746 -38.30 13.21 0.83
CA GLU A 746 -39.00 12.36 -0.12
C GLU A 746 -39.84 13.23 -1.05
N PHE A 747 -39.59 13.14 -2.36
CA PHE A 747 -40.33 13.87 -3.39
C PHE A 747 -41.34 12.95 -4.06
N ASP A 748 -42.43 13.52 -4.59
CA ASP A 748 -43.32 12.75 -5.44
C ASP A 748 -42.64 12.33 -6.76
N GLY A 749 -43.22 11.36 -7.46
CA GLY A 749 -42.60 10.77 -8.66
C GLY A 749 -42.36 11.78 -9.81
N ASN A 750 -43.13 12.87 -9.88
CA ASN A 750 -42.95 13.90 -10.90
C ASN A 750 -41.83 14.86 -10.51
N ALA A 751 -41.82 15.33 -9.26
CA ALA A 751 -40.77 16.18 -8.71
C ALA A 751 -39.40 15.48 -8.72
N TRP A 752 -39.34 14.18 -8.41
CA TRP A 752 -38.10 13.40 -8.47
C TRP A 752 -37.44 13.38 -9.85
N SER A 753 -38.25 13.34 -10.92
CA SER A 753 -37.74 13.33 -12.30
C SER A 753 -37.04 14.64 -12.69
N ILE A 754 -37.42 15.74 -12.04
CA ILE A 754 -36.83 17.07 -12.20
C ILE A 754 -35.54 17.17 -11.39
N VAL A 755 -35.57 16.81 -10.10
CA VAL A 755 -34.38 16.89 -9.22
C VAL A 755 -33.26 15.91 -9.62
N ARG A 756 -33.59 14.82 -10.30
CA ARG A 756 -32.61 13.87 -10.82
C ARG A 756 -31.79 14.42 -12.01
N ARG A 757 -32.32 15.36 -12.79
CA ARG A 757 -31.58 16.00 -13.90
C ARG A 757 -30.64 17.05 -13.36
#